data_AF-A0A4R4M1C9-F1
#
_entry.id   AF-A0A4R4M1C9-F1
#
_cell.length_a   1.000
_cell.length_b   1.000
_cell.length_c   1.000
_cell.angle_alpha   90.00
_cell.angle_beta   90.00
_cell.angle_gamma   90.00
#
_symmetry.space_group_name_H-M   'P 1'
#
loop_
_entity.id
_entity.type
_entity.pdbx_description
1 polymer ?
#
loop_
_entity_poly.entity_id
_entity_poly.type
_entity_poly.pdbx_seq_one_letter_code
_entity_poly.pdbx_strand_id
1 'polypeptide(L)'
;MPADQLVGSPTEQAVIAVLAGASLAETATAADLERTDLAEAVEIYRLGGRQALSEQEAASWRQIYVRFPDWDASEHNAVSHLAPLLHQAEADRLISTWWFMRKHPCWRLRLIPGPAANPRQNPIGTALDHLTERKAIHSWWPGVYEAEAAAFGGEDGMAAAHQLFYDDSRAILRLLTGNNTGLGRRELSLLLCSTLMNSAGMEWYEQGDVWHRVAHERPIPSDVPTRKLDAMADSLRTLMLTDTTEAGALVNTNGPLAQVAGWAGSFRLAGQTLGSCARSGRLQRGLRDVLSYHVIFHWNRLGLPARQQSILAWAARAAILGPPSAAMPGPGHRTTKSPASAPTDLTHIAGRFPLIIQSRPRATSLQDRLRQVSNTASTCHRPAKAEERIDLACTAWNLAALIASDCALTDLAIELCEQQFQIFQSAWPLSGRTAIAALQPIVNLARLDLRARNPERAYQTLHRLQVAVQHGGDVDVHGTPISFDGFTTSTAARAHVSPWLRTVLREDGTRALVAARQWQRAARNATEHAMPGEGIDEATQMTIISQALNGDFDAAQSTIPTANLSTPWDQATAHCLRVFVDIASGRPDPSILPSLLITARHTVQRPDRKRAMTQTRLGLAAVDLAAELDPAQSDLLYTEVAQAASRSGDAFAAREVLKHPNKEGLSSAQGTALTALVERAAFGRGRIEPTLLADLTDSLETAGEVLQDALTG
;
A
#
# COMPACT_ATOMS: atom_id res chain seq x y z
N MET A 1 -21.83 -37.91 6.91
CA MET A 1 -23.06 -37.12 6.69
C MET A 1 -23.30 -37.03 5.18
N PRO A 2 -24.53 -37.28 4.68
CA PRO A 2 -24.79 -37.31 3.23
C PRO A 2 -24.94 -35.90 2.63
N ALA A 3 -24.70 -35.81 1.32
CA ALA A 3 -24.48 -34.58 0.54
C ALA A 3 -25.76 -33.80 0.13
N ASP A 4 -26.93 -34.10 0.72
CA ASP A 4 -28.22 -33.58 0.25
C ASP A 4 -28.79 -32.41 1.10
N GLN A 5 -27.96 -31.67 1.83
CA GLN A 5 -28.38 -30.45 2.54
C GLN A 5 -27.36 -29.31 2.41
N LEU A 6 -27.08 -28.89 1.18
CA LEU A 6 -26.85 -27.46 0.91
C LEU A 6 -28.19 -26.90 0.46
N VAL A 7 -29.10 -26.69 1.42
CA VAL A 7 -30.34 -25.96 1.15
C VAL A 7 -29.91 -24.52 0.88
N GLY A 8 -29.75 -24.18 -0.39
CA GLY A 8 -29.55 -22.80 -0.82
C GLY A 8 -30.64 -21.93 -0.24
N SER A 9 -30.29 -20.70 0.14
CA SER A 9 -31.25 -19.77 0.77
C SER A 9 -32.53 -19.63 -0.08
N PRO A 10 -33.71 -19.34 0.50
CA PRO A 10 -34.93 -19.10 -0.27
C PRO A 10 -34.74 -18.07 -1.40
N THR A 11 -33.89 -17.07 -1.14
CA THR A 11 -33.45 -16.07 -2.12
C THR A 11 -32.64 -16.69 -3.27
N GLU A 12 -31.72 -17.60 -2.99
CA GLU A 12 -30.92 -18.28 -4.01
C GLU A 12 -31.78 -19.17 -4.92
N GLN A 13 -32.75 -19.89 -4.37
CA GLN A 13 -33.69 -20.69 -5.16
C GLN A 13 -34.58 -19.82 -6.06
N ALA A 14 -35.06 -18.69 -5.53
CA ALA A 14 -35.81 -17.69 -6.29
C ALA A 14 -34.96 -17.08 -7.42
N VAL A 15 -33.69 -16.75 -7.14
CA VAL A 15 -32.73 -16.27 -8.15
C VAL A 15 -32.54 -17.30 -9.26
N ILE A 16 -32.34 -18.58 -8.92
CA ILE A 16 -32.16 -19.67 -9.89
C ILE A 16 -33.40 -19.81 -10.78
N ALA A 17 -34.61 -19.76 -10.20
CA ALA A 17 -35.85 -19.85 -10.96
C ALA A 17 -36.00 -18.69 -11.96
N VAL A 18 -35.69 -17.45 -11.55
CA VAL A 18 -35.70 -16.28 -12.45
C VAL A 18 -34.64 -16.43 -13.56
N LEU A 19 -33.43 -16.89 -13.22
CA LEU A 19 -32.39 -17.15 -14.21
C LEU A 19 -32.74 -18.28 -15.19
N ALA A 20 -33.56 -19.24 -14.77
CA ALA A 20 -34.11 -20.29 -15.61
C ALA A 20 -35.30 -19.84 -16.48
N GLY A 21 -35.70 -18.57 -16.38
CA GLY A 21 -36.74 -17.96 -17.23
C GLY A 21 -38.10 -17.78 -16.55
N ALA A 22 -38.22 -18.02 -15.24
CA ALA A 22 -39.45 -17.72 -14.51
C ALA A 22 -39.70 -16.21 -14.37
N SER A 23 -40.97 -15.82 -14.25
CA SER A 23 -41.36 -14.42 -14.06
C SER A 23 -40.86 -13.90 -12.70
N LEU A 24 -40.04 -12.84 -12.72
CA LEU A 24 -39.54 -12.16 -11.52
C LEU A 24 -40.66 -11.79 -10.54
N ALA A 25 -41.82 -11.36 -11.05
CA ALA A 25 -42.95 -10.96 -10.22
C ALA A 25 -43.63 -12.14 -9.51
N GLU A 26 -43.79 -13.27 -10.20
CA GLU A 26 -44.40 -14.48 -9.66
C GLU A 26 -43.45 -15.18 -8.69
N THR A 27 -42.16 -15.23 -9.03
CA THR A 27 -41.13 -15.83 -8.17
C THR A 27 -40.88 -15.02 -6.90
N ALA A 28 -40.90 -13.68 -6.96
CA ALA A 28 -40.81 -12.83 -5.77
C ALA A 28 -41.98 -13.09 -4.81
N THR A 29 -43.19 -13.19 -5.35
CA THR A 29 -44.40 -13.47 -4.56
C THR A 29 -44.37 -14.87 -3.93
N ALA A 30 -43.93 -15.88 -4.69
CA ALA A 30 -43.82 -17.26 -4.20
C ALA A 30 -42.73 -17.47 -3.14
N ALA A 31 -41.70 -16.62 -3.14
CA ALA A 31 -40.57 -16.68 -2.22
C ALA A 31 -40.70 -15.73 -1.01
N ASP A 32 -41.80 -14.98 -0.91
CA ASP A 32 -42.02 -13.93 0.11
C ASP A 32 -40.90 -12.87 0.12
N LEU A 33 -40.47 -12.45 -1.07
CA LEU A 33 -39.44 -11.44 -1.29
C LEU A 33 -40.03 -10.20 -1.98
N GLU A 34 -39.52 -9.02 -1.65
CA GLU A 34 -39.80 -7.85 -2.48
C GLU A 34 -39.23 -8.04 -3.88
N ARG A 35 -39.98 -7.60 -4.90
CA ARG A 35 -39.57 -7.74 -6.30
C ARG A 35 -38.25 -7.04 -6.59
N THR A 36 -38.00 -5.91 -5.92
CA THR A 36 -36.76 -5.14 -5.99
C THR A 36 -35.58 -5.91 -5.40
N ASP A 37 -35.77 -6.53 -4.24
CA ASP A 37 -34.73 -7.32 -3.56
C ASP A 37 -34.37 -8.57 -4.38
N LEU A 38 -35.37 -9.25 -4.96
CA LEU A 38 -35.11 -10.39 -5.84
C LEU A 38 -34.40 -9.94 -7.13
N ALA A 39 -34.75 -8.78 -7.70
CA ALA A 39 -34.07 -8.24 -8.87
C ALA A 39 -32.59 -7.92 -8.57
N GLU A 40 -32.31 -7.31 -7.42
CA GLU A 40 -30.96 -7.00 -6.96
C GLU A 40 -30.16 -8.30 -6.70
N ALA A 41 -30.76 -9.28 -6.04
CA ALA A 41 -30.14 -10.58 -5.81
C ALA A 41 -29.81 -11.32 -7.12
N VAL A 42 -30.68 -11.25 -8.13
CA VAL A 42 -30.42 -11.83 -9.47
C VAL A 42 -29.23 -11.15 -10.15
N GLU A 43 -29.12 -9.82 -10.07
CA GLU A 43 -27.99 -9.10 -10.66
C GLU A 43 -26.68 -9.32 -9.91
N ILE A 44 -26.71 -9.40 -8.57
CA ILE A 44 -25.55 -9.80 -7.75
C ILE A 44 -25.07 -11.20 -8.17
N TYR A 45 -26.00 -12.15 -8.30
CA TYR A 45 -25.66 -13.52 -8.70
C TYR A 45 -25.12 -13.59 -10.14
N ARG A 46 -25.66 -12.81 -11.08
CA ARG A 46 -25.12 -12.70 -12.45
C ARG A 46 -23.74 -12.07 -12.50
N LEU A 47 -23.49 -11.04 -11.69
CA LEU A 47 -22.19 -10.37 -11.64
C LEU A 47 -21.14 -11.30 -11.03
N GLY A 48 -21.45 -11.92 -9.89
CA GLY A 48 -20.59 -12.92 -9.25
C GLY A 48 -20.34 -14.14 -10.14
N GLY A 49 -21.38 -14.64 -10.82
CA GLY A 49 -21.27 -15.73 -11.77
C GLY A 49 -20.41 -15.39 -12.99
N ARG A 50 -20.59 -14.20 -13.60
CA ARG A 50 -19.75 -13.74 -14.71
C ARG A 50 -18.30 -13.54 -14.30
N GLN A 51 -18.06 -13.00 -13.11
CA GLN A 51 -16.72 -12.86 -12.54
C GLN A 51 -16.07 -14.24 -12.33
N ALA A 52 -16.77 -15.17 -11.68
CA ALA A 52 -16.27 -16.52 -11.44
C ALA A 52 -16.01 -17.28 -12.75
N LEU A 53 -16.86 -17.13 -13.77
CA LEU A 53 -16.65 -17.70 -15.10
C LEU A 53 -15.45 -17.06 -15.82
N SER A 54 -15.26 -15.75 -15.72
CA SER A 54 -14.08 -15.06 -16.25
C SER A 54 -12.78 -15.47 -15.53
N GLU A 55 -12.84 -15.74 -14.22
CA GLU A 55 -11.73 -16.26 -13.42
C GLU A 55 -11.43 -17.74 -13.74
N GLN A 56 -12.46 -18.51 -14.14
CA GLN A 56 -12.36 -19.90 -14.56
C GLN A 56 -11.88 -20.08 -16.01
N GLU A 57 -12.27 -19.19 -16.93
CA GLU A 57 -11.85 -19.19 -18.34
C GLU A 57 -10.39 -18.75 -18.51
N ALA A 58 -9.87 -17.94 -17.59
CA ALA A 58 -8.43 -17.71 -17.48
C ALA A 58 -7.77 -18.98 -16.94
N ALA A 59 -6.85 -19.58 -17.71
CA ALA A 59 -5.87 -20.55 -17.23
C ALA A 59 -4.94 -19.89 -16.20
N SER A 60 -5.51 -19.58 -15.03
CA SER A 60 -4.90 -18.78 -14.00
C SER A 60 -4.02 -19.65 -13.13
N TRP A 61 -2.87 -19.09 -12.79
CA TRP A 61 -1.98 -19.64 -11.79
C TRP A 61 -2.70 -19.82 -10.46
N ARG A 62 -2.62 -21.02 -9.89
CA ARG A 62 -3.03 -21.30 -8.51
C ARG A 62 -1.81 -21.27 -7.61
N GLN A 63 -1.89 -20.64 -6.44
CA GLN A 63 -0.85 -20.72 -5.42
C GLN A 63 -1.25 -21.67 -4.29
N ILE A 64 -0.28 -22.45 -3.84
CA ILE A 64 -0.38 -23.36 -2.70
C ILE A 64 0.80 -23.08 -1.78
N TYR A 65 0.52 -22.86 -0.51
CA TYR A 65 1.54 -22.80 0.54
C TYR A 65 1.75 -24.21 1.09
N VAL A 66 3.00 -24.66 1.11
CA VAL A 66 3.41 -25.95 1.69
C VAL A 66 4.32 -25.68 2.87
N ARG A 67 3.88 -26.03 4.07
CA ARG A 67 4.69 -25.94 5.29
C ARG A 67 5.27 -27.30 5.61
N PHE A 68 6.59 -27.38 5.76
CA PHE A 68 7.28 -28.59 6.19
C PHE A 68 7.36 -28.67 7.73
N PRO A 69 7.48 -29.88 8.31
CA PRO A 69 7.61 -30.04 9.76
C PRO A 69 8.92 -29.44 10.29
N ASP A 70 9.99 -29.61 9.52
CA ASP A 70 11.30 -29.04 9.75
C ASP A 70 11.76 -28.34 8.47
N TRP A 71 12.22 -27.09 8.62
CA TRP A 71 12.72 -26.29 7.51
C TRP A 71 14.04 -26.83 6.97
N ASP A 72 14.91 -27.34 7.83
CA ASP A 72 16.23 -27.83 7.43
C ASP A 72 16.10 -29.15 6.65
N ALA A 73 15.12 -30.00 7.01
CA ALA A 73 14.74 -31.17 6.24
C ALA A 73 13.82 -30.89 5.04
N SER A 74 13.41 -29.63 4.79
CA SER A 74 12.41 -29.31 3.75
C SER A 74 12.85 -29.72 2.34
N GLU A 75 14.15 -29.61 2.03
CA GLU A 75 14.69 -30.04 0.74
C GLU A 75 14.58 -31.55 0.54
N HIS A 76 14.93 -32.32 1.57
CA HIS A 76 14.82 -33.78 1.53
C HIS A 76 13.37 -34.20 1.35
N ASN A 77 12.44 -33.63 2.14
CA ASN A 77 11.02 -33.93 2.04
C ASN A 77 10.44 -33.52 0.69
N ALA A 78 10.85 -32.37 0.15
CA ALA A 78 10.42 -31.93 -1.16
C ALA A 78 10.88 -32.88 -2.26
N VAL A 79 12.12 -33.36 -2.22
CA VAL A 79 12.65 -34.34 -3.19
C VAL A 79 11.98 -35.69 -3.04
N SER A 80 11.83 -36.19 -1.82
CA SER A 80 11.31 -37.53 -1.55
C SER A 80 9.80 -37.66 -1.79
N HIS A 81 9.04 -36.56 -1.67
CA HIS A 81 7.58 -36.62 -1.65
C HIS A 81 6.90 -35.62 -2.61
N LEU A 82 7.29 -34.34 -2.58
CA LEU A 82 6.62 -33.32 -3.39
C LEU A 82 7.00 -33.41 -4.87
N ALA A 83 8.28 -33.64 -5.18
CA ALA A 83 8.77 -33.70 -6.56
C ALA A 83 8.16 -34.88 -7.35
N PRO A 84 8.08 -36.13 -6.82
CA PRO A 84 7.38 -37.22 -7.49
C PRO A 84 5.90 -36.90 -7.76
N LEU A 85 5.20 -36.29 -6.78
CA LEU A 85 3.81 -35.86 -6.94
C LEU A 85 3.65 -34.89 -8.11
N LEU A 86 4.49 -33.86 -8.18
CA LEU A 86 4.41 -32.84 -9.24
C LEU A 86 4.75 -33.42 -10.61
N HIS A 87 5.78 -34.27 -10.70
CA HIS A 87 6.14 -34.94 -11.96
C HIS A 87 5.03 -35.90 -12.44
N GLN A 88 4.39 -36.63 -11.52
CA GLN A 88 3.29 -37.51 -11.87
C GLN A 88 2.06 -36.72 -12.31
N ALA A 89 1.69 -35.65 -11.58
CA ALA A 89 0.58 -34.79 -11.97
C ALA A 89 0.78 -34.11 -13.33
N GLU A 90 2.03 -33.77 -13.67
CA GLU A 90 2.39 -33.25 -14.99
C GLU A 90 2.28 -34.33 -16.07
N ALA A 91 2.78 -35.54 -15.81
CA ALA A 91 2.66 -36.69 -16.73
C ALA A 91 1.18 -37.05 -17.01
N ASP A 92 0.34 -36.98 -15.97
CA ASP A 92 -1.10 -37.22 -16.06
C ASP A 92 -1.87 -36.02 -16.62
N ARG A 93 -1.18 -34.94 -17.00
CA ARG A 93 -1.76 -33.69 -17.53
C ARG A 93 -2.78 -33.03 -16.59
N LEU A 94 -2.67 -33.27 -15.29
CA LEU A 94 -3.42 -32.58 -14.24
C LEU A 94 -2.88 -31.17 -13.97
N ILE A 95 -1.60 -30.96 -14.26
CA ILE A 95 -0.97 -29.63 -14.26
C ILE A 95 -0.22 -29.44 -15.58
N SER A 96 -0.28 -28.23 -16.13
CA SER A 96 0.44 -27.86 -17.36
C SER A 96 1.84 -27.32 -17.09
N THR A 97 1.99 -26.58 -16.00
CA THR A 97 3.29 -26.04 -15.55
C THR A 97 3.22 -25.75 -14.06
N TRP A 98 4.38 -25.66 -13.43
CA TRP A 98 4.52 -25.38 -12.02
C TRP A 98 5.91 -24.84 -11.65
N TRP A 99 5.99 -24.06 -10.57
CA TRP A 99 7.26 -23.65 -10.00
C TRP A 99 7.08 -23.37 -8.51
N PHE A 100 8.16 -23.40 -7.74
CA PHE A 100 8.11 -23.08 -6.31
C PHE A 100 8.99 -21.88 -5.98
N MET A 101 8.75 -21.26 -4.82
CA MET A 101 9.65 -20.33 -4.16
C MET A 101 9.82 -20.73 -2.70
N ARG A 102 11.02 -20.59 -2.17
CA ARG A 102 11.28 -20.82 -0.74
C ARG A 102 11.22 -19.49 -0.01
N LYS A 103 10.27 -19.36 0.91
CA LYS A 103 10.14 -18.19 1.79
C LYS A 103 9.66 -18.67 3.16
N HIS A 104 10.58 -18.78 4.12
CA HIS A 104 10.27 -19.24 5.46
C HIS A 104 9.01 -18.55 6.01
N PRO A 105 8.03 -19.29 6.58
CA PRO A 105 8.12 -20.71 6.97
C PRO A 105 7.61 -21.72 5.93
N CYS A 106 7.35 -21.33 4.68
CA CYS A 106 6.73 -22.22 3.68
C CYS A 106 7.45 -22.22 2.32
N TRP A 107 7.17 -23.25 1.53
CA TRP A 107 7.37 -23.18 0.10
C TRP A 107 6.06 -22.70 -0.54
N ARG A 108 6.18 -21.77 -1.49
CA ARG A 108 5.05 -21.26 -2.28
C ARG A 108 5.08 -21.96 -3.62
N LEU A 109 4.26 -22.98 -3.79
CA LEU A 109 4.07 -23.71 -5.04
C LEU A 109 3.04 -22.96 -5.89
N ARG A 110 3.33 -22.77 -7.16
CA ARG A 110 2.43 -22.18 -8.14
C ARG A 110 2.27 -23.15 -9.29
N LEU A 111 1.04 -23.37 -9.73
CA LEU A 111 0.74 -24.31 -10.82
C LEU A 111 -0.37 -23.77 -11.71
N ILE A 112 -0.33 -24.15 -12.98
CA ILE A 112 -1.44 -23.98 -13.91
C ILE A 112 -2.12 -25.34 -14.06
N PRO A 113 -3.44 -25.45 -13.85
CA PRO A 113 -4.19 -26.69 -14.10
C PRO A 113 -4.01 -27.16 -15.54
N GLY A 114 -3.81 -28.46 -15.71
CA GLY A 114 -3.65 -29.06 -17.02
C GLY A 114 -4.99 -29.38 -17.67
N PRO A 115 -4.98 -29.78 -18.96
CA PRO A 115 -6.20 -30.07 -19.72
C PRO A 115 -7.00 -31.26 -19.17
N ALA A 116 -6.38 -32.15 -18.39
CA ALA A 116 -7.07 -33.26 -17.72
C ALA A 116 -7.60 -32.88 -16.31
N ALA A 117 -7.35 -31.65 -15.85
CA ALA A 117 -7.83 -31.20 -14.54
C ALA A 117 -9.34 -30.92 -14.58
N ASN A 118 -10.10 -31.65 -13.76
CA ASN A 118 -11.51 -31.34 -13.53
C ASN A 118 -11.64 -30.24 -12.46
N PRO A 119 -12.22 -29.06 -12.75
CA PRO A 119 -12.35 -27.98 -11.76
C PRO A 119 -13.14 -28.35 -10.50
N ARG A 120 -14.02 -29.35 -10.59
CA ARG A 120 -14.81 -29.85 -9.44
C ARG A 120 -14.05 -30.82 -8.54
N GLN A 121 -12.89 -31.28 -8.97
CA GLN A 121 -12.03 -32.20 -8.22
C GLN A 121 -10.72 -31.48 -7.87
N ASN A 122 -10.17 -31.77 -6.69
CA ASN A 122 -8.89 -31.21 -6.27
C ASN A 122 -7.84 -32.31 -6.05
N PRO A 123 -7.42 -33.02 -7.11
CA PRO A 123 -6.50 -34.16 -6.98
C PRO A 123 -5.14 -33.76 -6.38
N ILE A 124 -4.67 -32.53 -6.65
CA ILE A 124 -3.46 -31.98 -6.02
C ILE A 124 -3.68 -31.77 -4.53
N GLY A 125 -4.81 -31.19 -4.13
CA GLY A 125 -5.15 -31.03 -2.72
C GLY A 125 -5.23 -32.37 -1.98
N THR A 126 -5.94 -33.35 -2.55
CA THR A 126 -6.02 -34.71 -1.97
C THR A 126 -4.63 -35.36 -1.82
N ALA A 127 -3.76 -35.19 -2.81
CA ALA A 127 -2.39 -35.72 -2.73
C ALA A 127 -1.58 -35.01 -1.62
N LEU A 128 -1.77 -33.70 -1.42
CA LEU A 128 -1.14 -32.94 -0.33
C LEU A 128 -1.73 -33.30 1.05
N ASP A 129 -3.02 -33.61 1.13
CA ASP A 129 -3.64 -34.14 2.35
C ASP A 129 -2.98 -35.46 2.75
N HIS A 130 -2.75 -36.38 1.81
CA HIS A 130 -2.01 -37.62 2.08
C HIS A 130 -0.56 -37.39 2.51
N LEU A 131 0.12 -36.38 1.95
CA LEU A 131 1.45 -36.00 2.43
C LEU A 131 1.42 -35.43 3.86
N THR A 132 0.33 -34.75 4.22
CA THR A 132 0.10 -34.21 5.57
C THR A 132 -0.18 -35.34 6.56
N GLU A 133 -1.04 -36.29 6.22
CA GLU A 133 -1.35 -37.49 7.03
C GLU A 133 -0.10 -38.31 7.35
N ARG A 134 0.81 -38.45 6.37
CA ARG A 134 2.08 -39.17 6.52
C ARG A 134 3.19 -38.32 7.13
N LYS A 135 2.91 -37.07 7.51
CA LYS A 135 3.85 -36.12 8.11
C LYS A 135 5.06 -35.78 7.21
N ALA A 136 4.94 -36.00 5.89
CA ALA A 136 5.94 -35.57 4.92
C ALA A 136 5.92 -34.04 4.75
N ILE A 137 4.73 -33.44 4.89
CA ILE A 137 4.52 -32.01 5.09
C ILE A 137 3.74 -31.79 6.39
N HIS A 138 3.88 -30.64 7.03
CA HIS A 138 3.14 -30.30 8.25
C HIS A 138 1.70 -29.88 7.93
N SER A 139 1.53 -29.05 6.89
CA SER A 139 0.23 -28.53 6.48
C SER A 139 0.34 -27.84 5.12
N TRP A 140 -0.78 -27.68 4.42
CA TRP A 140 -0.86 -26.88 3.20
C TRP A 140 -2.15 -26.07 3.15
N TRP A 141 -2.17 -24.98 2.39
CA TRP A 141 -3.37 -24.18 2.15
C TRP A 141 -3.28 -23.41 0.83
N PRO A 142 -4.41 -23.08 0.18
CA PRO A 142 -4.41 -22.31 -1.06
C PRO A 142 -4.10 -20.82 -0.83
N GLY A 143 -3.71 -20.13 -1.90
CA GLY A 143 -3.59 -18.67 -1.92
C GLY A 143 -3.78 -18.10 -3.33
N VAL A 144 -3.93 -16.79 -3.41
CA VAL A 144 -3.99 -16.06 -4.68
C VAL A 144 -2.56 -15.81 -5.19
N TYR A 145 -2.30 -16.10 -6.46
CA TYR A 145 -1.05 -15.70 -7.11
C TYR A 145 -1.25 -14.39 -7.86
N GLU A 146 -0.59 -13.34 -7.40
CA GLU A 146 -0.45 -12.09 -8.12
C GLU A 146 0.95 -12.04 -8.74
N ALA A 147 1.02 -12.14 -10.07
CA ALA A 147 2.29 -12.13 -10.76
C ALA A 147 2.95 -10.75 -10.66
N GLU A 148 4.24 -10.72 -10.35
CA GLU A 148 5.04 -9.49 -10.22
C GLU A 148 5.41 -8.90 -11.61
N ALA A 149 4.45 -8.83 -12.54
CA ALA A 149 4.68 -8.45 -13.93
C ALA A 149 5.40 -7.10 -14.06
N ALA A 150 5.06 -6.11 -13.21
CA ALA A 150 5.76 -4.83 -13.18
C ALA A 150 7.26 -4.95 -12.85
N ALA A 151 7.64 -5.89 -11.97
CA ALA A 151 9.04 -6.14 -11.62
C ALA A 151 9.79 -6.87 -12.74
N PHE A 152 9.10 -7.76 -13.45
CA PHE A 152 9.66 -8.56 -14.53
C PHE A 152 9.54 -7.92 -15.93
N GLY A 153 9.06 -6.68 -16.03
CA GLY A 153 9.06 -5.93 -17.29
C GLY A 153 7.80 -6.06 -18.13
N GLY A 154 6.65 -6.28 -17.50
CA GLY A 154 5.35 -6.48 -18.15
C GLY A 154 5.06 -7.96 -18.43
N GLU A 155 3.97 -8.22 -19.17
CA GLU A 155 3.50 -9.58 -19.48
C GLU A 155 4.57 -10.42 -20.20
N ASP A 156 5.24 -9.86 -21.21
CA ASP A 156 6.28 -10.56 -21.96
C ASP A 156 7.47 -10.99 -21.09
N GLY A 157 7.90 -10.10 -20.19
CA GLY A 157 8.99 -10.40 -19.27
C GLY A 157 8.58 -11.37 -18.17
N MET A 158 7.33 -11.30 -17.70
CA MET A 158 6.77 -12.25 -16.75
C MET A 158 6.60 -13.65 -17.37
N ALA A 159 6.20 -13.73 -18.63
CA ALA A 159 6.11 -15.00 -19.35
C ALA A 159 7.47 -15.68 -19.49
N ALA A 160 8.52 -14.92 -19.84
CA ALA A 160 9.90 -15.41 -19.85
C ALA A 160 10.35 -15.87 -18.46
N ALA A 161 9.99 -15.11 -17.41
CA ALA A 161 10.27 -15.48 -16.04
C ALA A 161 9.56 -16.77 -15.62
N HIS A 162 8.28 -16.94 -15.90
CA HIS A 162 7.52 -18.15 -15.58
C HIS A 162 8.09 -19.39 -16.27
N GLN A 163 8.45 -19.29 -17.55
CA GLN A 163 9.09 -20.39 -18.27
C GLN A 163 10.42 -20.76 -17.61
N LEU A 164 11.26 -19.76 -17.31
CA LEU A 164 12.52 -20.03 -16.62
C LEU A 164 12.28 -20.62 -15.22
N PHE A 165 11.30 -20.13 -14.47
CA PHE A 165 11.02 -20.58 -13.11
C PHE A 165 10.58 -22.04 -13.06
N TYR A 166 9.83 -22.47 -14.08
CA TYR A 166 9.46 -23.86 -14.29
C TYR A 166 10.70 -24.74 -14.52
N ASP A 167 11.53 -24.39 -15.50
CA ASP A 167 12.74 -25.15 -15.83
C ASP A 167 13.73 -25.19 -14.66
N ASP A 168 13.93 -24.04 -14.01
CA ASP A 168 14.80 -23.83 -12.85
C ASP A 168 14.33 -24.65 -11.65
N SER A 169 13.02 -24.71 -11.38
CA SER A 169 12.46 -25.53 -10.29
C SER A 169 12.73 -27.02 -10.49
N ARG A 170 12.58 -27.52 -11.72
CA ARG A 170 12.85 -28.94 -12.05
C ARG A 170 14.34 -29.26 -11.93
N ALA A 171 15.20 -28.39 -12.45
CA ALA A 171 16.64 -28.56 -12.36
C ALA A 171 17.13 -28.53 -10.91
N ILE A 172 16.59 -27.65 -10.06
CA ILE A 172 16.90 -27.59 -8.63
C ILE A 172 16.50 -28.89 -7.94
N LEU A 173 15.30 -29.44 -8.16
CA LEU A 173 14.91 -30.70 -7.52
C LEU A 173 15.80 -31.88 -7.96
N ARG A 174 16.24 -31.92 -9.23
CA ARG A 174 17.22 -32.92 -9.72
C ARG A 174 18.62 -32.71 -9.14
N LEU A 175 19.04 -31.48 -8.88
CA LEU A 175 20.30 -31.22 -8.20
C LEU A 175 20.28 -31.80 -6.78
N LEU A 176 19.15 -31.66 -6.09
CA LEU A 176 18.97 -32.14 -4.71
C LEU A 176 18.89 -33.67 -4.58
N THR A 177 18.62 -34.42 -5.66
CA THR A 177 18.64 -35.89 -5.63
C THR A 177 20.05 -36.49 -5.58
N GLY A 178 21.11 -35.66 -5.55
CA GLY A 178 22.50 -36.12 -5.37
C GLY A 178 23.34 -36.15 -6.65
N ASN A 179 22.89 -35.52 -7.73
CA ASN A 179 23.71 -35.37 -8.93
C ASN A 179 24.87 -34.41 -8.65
N ASN A 180 26.06 -34.95 -8.42
CA ASN A 180 27.26 -34.14 -8.22
C ASN A 180 27.68 -33.51 -9.55
N THR A 181 27.38 -32.23 -9.70
CA THR A 181 27.73 -31.44 -10.89
C THR A 181 29.20 -31.01 -10.91
N GLY A 182 30.00 -31.39 -9.90
CA GLY A 182 31.37 -30.93 -9.72
C GLY A 182 31.50 -29.49 -9.21
N LEU A 183 30.39 -28.73 -9.15
CA LEU A 183 30.30 -27.37 -8.62
C LEU A 183 29.36 -27.29 -7.43
N GLY A 184 29.68 -26.42 -6.47
CA GLY A 184 28.76 -26.02 -5.42
C GLY A 184 27.61 -25.17 -5.96
N ARG A 185 26.52 -25.06 -5.19
CA ARG A 185 25.33 -24.28 -5.58
C ARG A 185 25.65 -22.83 -5.91
N ARG A 186 26.58 -22.21 -5.18
CA ARG A 186 26.94 -20.81 -5.33
C ARG A 186 27.63 -20.58 -6.68
N GLU A 187 28.62 -21.41 -6.95
CA GLU A 187 29.44 -21.37 -8.16
C GLU A 187 28.57 -21.67 -9.38
N LEU A 188 27.72 -22.71 -9.31
CA LEU A 188 26.74 -23.01 -10.34
C LEU A 188 25.77 -21.84 -10.59
N SER A 189 25.25 -21.21 -9.53
CA SER A 189 24.32 -20.08 -9.67
C SER A 189 24.94 -18.88 -10.38
N LEU A 190 26.21 -18.57 -10.09
CA LEU A 190 26.93 -17.46 -10.73
C LEU A 190 27.18 -17.74 -12.20
N LEU A 191 27.51 -18.99 -12.54
CA LEU A 191 27.65 -19.44 -13.92
C LEU A 191 26.33 -19.28 -14.70
N LEU A 192 25.22 -19.72 -14.12
CA LEU A 192 23.88 -19.60 -14.73
C LEU A 192 23.46 -18.12 -14.87
N CYS A 193 23.65 -17.30 -13.84
CA CYS A 193 23.33 -15.87 -13.88
C CYS A 193 24.17 -15.14 -14.94
N SER A 194 25.46 -15.45 -15.06
CA SER A 194 26.33 -14.88 -16.11
C SER A 194 25.88 -15.33 -17.50
N THR A 195 25.47 -16.59 -17.64
CA THR A 195 24.89 -17.13 -18.88
C THR A 195 23.64 -16.37 -19.31
N LEU A 196 22.73 -16.08 -18.37
CA LEU A 196 21.52 -15.30 -18.62
C LEU A 196 21.84 -13.87 -19.08
N MET A 197 22.74 -13.17 -18.39
CA MET A 197 23.10 -11.80 -18.73
C MET A 197 23.85 -11.70 -20.06
N ASN A 198 24.81 -12.59 -20.31
CA ASN A 198 25.50 -12.71 -21.60
C ASN A 198 24.50 -12.93 -22.74
N SER A 199 23.56 -13.85 -22.56
CA SER A 199 22.56 -14.19 -23.59
C SER A 199 21.52 -13.08 -23.81
N ALA A 200 21.33 -12.20 -22.83
CA ALA A 200 20.54 -10.99 -23.00
C ALA A 200 21.26 -9.90 -23.82
N GLY A 201 22.56 -10.10 -24.11
CA GLY A 201 23.39 -9.18 -24.88
C GLY A 201 24.03 -8.08 -24.04
N MET A 202 24.24 -8.32 -22.73
CA MET A 202 24.82 -7.33 -21.82
C MET A 202 26.34 -7.32 -21.89
N GLU A 203 26.92 -6.11 -21.93
CA GLU A 203 28.36 -5.93 -21.80
C GLU A 203 28.84 -6.12 -20.36
N TRP A 204 30.13 -6.39 -20.18
CA TRP A 204 30.74 -6.72 -18.88
C TRP A 204 30.37 -5.74 -17.75
N TYR A 205 30.47 -4.43 -17.99
CA TYR A 205 30.13 -3.43 -16.98
C TYR A 205 28.63 -3.30 -16.73
N GLU A 206 27.78 -3.61 -17.71
CA GLU A 206 26.32 -3.65 -17.52
C GLU A 206 25.91 -4.83 -16.64
N GLN A 207 26.62 -5.95 -16.73
CA GLN A 207 26.45 -7.06 -15.79
C GLN A 207 26.83 -6.62 -14.38
N GLY A 208 27.89 -5.82 -14.25
CA GLY A 208 28.27 -5.17 -12.99
C GLY A 208 27.15 -4.34 -12.39
N ASP A 209 26.40 -3.61 -13.21
CA ASP A 209 25.22 -2.84 -12.81
C ASP A 209 24.08 -3.77 -12.34
N VAL A 210 23.85 -4.92 -13.00
CA VAL A 210 22.90 -5.94 -12.49
C VAL A 210 23.31 -6.41 -11.10
N TRP A 211 24.58 -6.78 -10.90
CA TRP A 211 25.08 -7.19 -9.59
C TRP A 211 25.01 -6.05 -8.57
N HIS A 212 25.20 -4.80 -8.98
CA HIS A 212 24.99 -3.65 -8.12
C HIS A 212 23.54 -3.53 -7.64
N ARG A 213 22.55 -3.73 -8.51
CA ARG A 213 21.13 -3.75 -8.13
C ARG A 213 20.81 -4.91 -7.20
N VAL A 214 21.33 -6.11 -7.47
CA VAL A 214 21.17 -7.26 -6.57
C VAL A 214 21.81 -6.98 -5.20
N ALA A 215 22.99 -6.35 -5.16
CA ALA A 215 23.69 -5.99 -3.92
C ALA A 215 22.95 -4.91 -3.12
N HIS A 216 22.24 -4.00 -3.80
CA HIS A 216 21.39 -3.00 -3.16
C HIS A 216 20.14 -3.65 -2.51
N GLU A 217 19.53 -4.62 -3.19
CA GLU A 217 18.43 -5.45 -2.65
C GLU A 217 18.89 -6.46 -1.59
N ARG A 218 20.20 -6.67 -1.44
CA ARG A 218 20.83 -7.60 -0.47
C ARG A 218 22.01 -6.90 0.24
N PRO A 219 21.74 -5.93 1.12
CA PRO A 219 22.79 -5.17 1.81
C PRO A 219 23.77 -6.07 2.55
N ILE A 220 25.04 -5.68 2.55
CA ILE A 220 26.09 -6.45 3.22
C ILE A 220 25.93 -6.40 4.74
N PRO A 221 25.94 -7.55 5.44
CA PRO A 221 25.98 -7.57 6.89
C PRO A 221 27.25 -6.86 7.42
N SER A 222 27.10 -6.07 8.49
CA SER A 222 28.17 -5.24 9.08
C SER A 222 29.36 -6.04 9.59
N ASP A 223 29.19 -7.35 9.83
CA ASP A 223 30.22 -8.26 10.32
C ASP A 223 31.11 -8.84 9.21
N VAL A 224 30.83 -8.57 7.93
CA VAL A 224 31.62 -9.10 6.80
C VAL A 224 32.74 -8.12 6.43
N PRO A 225 34.03 -8.47 6.65
CA PRO A 225 35.13 -7.56 6.32
C PRO A 225 35.29 -7.38 4.81
N THR A 226 35.50 -6.15 4.34
CA THR A 226 35.71 -5.81 2.92
C THR A 226 36.82 -6.64 2.27
N ARG A 227 37.92 -6.89 2.99
CA ARG A 227 39.05 -7.72 2.51
C ARG A 227 38.64 -9.14 2.12
N LYS A 228 37.60 -9.69 2.76
CA LYS A 228 37.06 -11.01 2.44
C LYS A 228 36.27 -10.99 1.12
N LEU A 229 35.62 -9.87 0.81
CA LEU A 229 34.94 -9.67 -0.47
C LEU A 229 35.94 -9.52 -1.61
N ASP A 230 37.03 -8.76 -1.40
CA ASP A 230 38.07 -8.55 -2.41
C ASP A 230 38.73 -9.87 -2.81
N ALA A 231 39.10 -10.70 -1.83
CA ALA A 231 39.66 -12.03 -2.10
C ALA A 231 38.67 -12.96 -2.83
N MET A 232 37.37 -12.83 -2.56
CA MET A 232 36.33 -13.57 -3.30
C MET A 232 36.15 -13.02 -4.72
N ALA A 233 36.24 -11.70 -4.92
CA ALA A 233 36.01 -11.03 -6.19
C ALA A 233 36.94 -11.55 -7.30
N ASP A 234 38.23 -11.75 -7.02
CA ASP A 234 39.19 -12.31 -7.98
C ASP A 234 38.82 -13.73 -8.40
N SER A 235 38.39 -14.56 -7.46
CA SER A 235 37.95 -15.94 -7.73
C SER A 235 36.67 -15.98 -8.55
N LEU A 236 35.72 -15.07 -8.26
CA LEU A 236 34.45 -14.99 -8.98
C LEU A 236 34.62 -14.45 -10.39
N ARG A 237 35.57 -13.54 -10.63
CA ARG A 237 35.83 -12.97 -11.95
C ARG A 237 36.09 -14.04 -13.00
N THR A 238 36.92 -15.03 -12.67
CA THR A 238 37.22 -16.17 -13.55
C THR A 238 35.97 -16.96 -13.91
N LEU A 239 35.12 -17.22 -12.92
CA LEU A 239 33.86 -17.96 -13.10
C LEU A 239 32.85 -17.19 -13.95
N MET A 240 32.80 -15.86 -13.82
CA MET A 240 31.86 -15.01 -14.54
C MET A 240 32.27 -14.75 -16.00
N LEU A 241 33.58 -14.80 -16.30
CA LEU A 241 34.12 -14.70 -17.66
C LEU A 241 34.12 -16.04 -18.42
N THR A 242 33.64 -17.10 -17.77
CA THR A 242 33.65 -18.44 -18.33
C THR A 242 32.71 -18.54 -19.54
N ASP A 243 33.19 -19.14 -20.64
CA ASP A 243 32.36 -19.41 -21.81
C ASP A 243 31.34 -20.52 -21.54
N THR A 244 30.07 -20.13 -21.54
CA THR A 244 28.91 -21.00 -21.34
C THR A 244 28.03 -21.12 -22.58
N THR A 245 28.57 -20.80 -23.75
CA THR A 245 27.89 -21.04 -25.03
C THR A 245 27.71 -22.54 -25.29
N GLU A 246 26.79 -22.90 -26.19
CA GLU A 246 26.55 -24.31 -26.55
C GLU A 246 27.77 -24.98 -27.20
N ALA A 247 28.59 -24.20 -27.89
CA ALA A 247 29.85 -24.63 -28.47
C ALA A 247 31.02 -24.62 -27.45
N GLY A 248 30.81 -24.04 -26.26
CA GLY A 248 31.84 -23.92 -25.22
C GLY A 248 32.26 -25.28 -24.66
N ALA A 249 33.53 -25.38 -24.27
CA ALA A 249 34.13 -26.64 -23.79
C ALA A 249 33.49 -27.19 -22.50
N LEU A 250 32.80 -26.36 -21.72
CA LEU A 250 32.34 -26.69 -20.37
C LEU A 250 30.95 -27.32 -20.32
N VAL A 251 29.99 -26.78 -21.08
CA VAL A 251 28.57 -27.17 -21.02
C VAL A 251 28.10 -27.94 -22.25
N ASN A 252 29.03 -28.36 -23.13
CA ASN A 252 28.69 -29.28 -24.22
C ASN A 252 28.44 -30.71 -23.70
N THR A 253 27.96 -31.59 -24.58
CA THR A 253 27.58 -32.98 -24.24
C THR A 253 28.69 -33.84 -23.65
N ASN A 254 29.96 -33.48 -23.88
CA ASN A 254 31.14 -34.19 -23.37
C ASN A 254 31.96 -33.34 -22.37
N GLY A 255 31.45 -32.17 -21.98
CA GLY A 255 32.12 -31.23 -21.10
C GLY A 255 31.97 -31.62 -19.62
N PRO A 256 32.83 -31.08 -18.74
CA PRO A 256 32.78 -31.36 -17.30
C PRO A 256 31.46 -30.97 -16.63
N LEU A 257 30.65 -30.09 -17.26
CA LEU A 257 29.35 -29.64 -16.76
C LEU A 257 28.18 -30.13 -17.64
N ALA A 258 28.34 -31.24 -18.39
CA ALA A 258 27.31 -31.78 -19.27
C ALA A 258 25.95 -32.01 -18.57
N GLN A 259 25.96 -32.36 -17.27
CA GLN A 259 24.74 -32.59 -16.48
C GLN A 259 23.89 -31.32 -16.26
N VAL A 260 24.50 -30.13 -16.33
CA VAL A 260 23.80 -28.84 -16.18
C VAL A 260 23.60 -28.12 -17.51
N ALA A 261 23.98 -28.73 -18.64
CA ALA A 261 23.88 -28.14 -19.98
C ALA A 261 22.45 -27.70 -20.33
N GLY A 262 21.45 -28.54 -20.01
CA GLY A 262 20.04 -28.21 -20.21
C GLY A 262 19.57 -27.03 -19.34
N TRP A 263 20.05 -26.96 -18.10
CA TRP A 263 19.73 -25.84 -17.20
C TRP A 263 20.34 -24.52 -17.69
N ALA A 264 21.61 -24.55 -18.12
CA ALA A 264 22.25 -23.42 -18.77
C ALA A 264 21.52 -23.01 -20.07
N GLY A 265 20.99 -23.97 -20.83
CA GLY A 265 20.13 -23.75 -21.99
C GLY A 265 18.88 -22.93 -21.68
N SER A 266 18.16 -23.27 -20.60
CA SER A 266 17.00 -22.48 -20.15
C SER A 266 17.38 -21.04 -19.77
N PHE A 267 18.53 -20.84 -19.11
CA PHE A 267 19.04 -19.49 -18.80
C PHE A 267 19.42 -18.72 -20.07
N ARG A 268 20.03 -19.38 -21.08
CA ARG A 268 20.31 -18.75 -22.38
C ARG A 268 19.03 -18.31 -23.08
N LEU A 269 18.04 -19.21 -23.17
CA LEU A 269 16.76 -18.93 -23.83
C LEU A 269 16.02 -17.76 -23.17
N ALA A 270 15.97 -17.75 -21.84
CA ALA A 270 15.39 -16.63 -21.09
C ALA A 270 16.15 -15.33 -21.35
N GLY A 271 17.48 -15.36 -21.37
CA GLY A 271 18.32 -14.20 -21.66
C GLY A 271 18.05 -13.65 -23.07
N GLN A 272 18.08 -14.51 -24.08
CA GLN A 272 17.78 -14.15 -25.47
C GLN A 272 16.38 -13.55 -25.62
N THR A 273 15.39 -14.14 -24.95
CA THR A 273 14.01 -13.66 -24.96
C THR A 273 13.90 -12.27 -24.34
N LEU A 274 14.44 -12.07 -23.14
CA LEU A 274 14.43 -10.79 -22.45
C LEU A 274 15.21 -9.71 -23.20
N GLY A 275 16.38 -10.05 -23.76
CA GLY A 275 17.17 -9.15 -24.60
C GLY A 275 16.42 -8.75 -25.88
N SER A 276 15.71 -9.68 -26.51
CA SER A 276 14.85 -9.42 -27.67
C SER A 276 13.68 -8.51 -27.31
N CYS A 277 12.98 -8.78 -26.20
CA CYS A 277 11.90 -7.93 -25.69
C CYS A 277 12.41 -6.51 -25.37
N ALA A 278 13.61 -6.38 -24.79
CA ALA A 278 14.23 -5.08 -24.53
C ALA A 278 14.51 -4.31 -25.83
N ARG A 279 15.15 -4.95 -26.83
CA ARG A 279 15.47 -4.32 -28.12
C ARG A 279 14.24 -3.95 -28.95
N SER A 280 13.14 -4.71 -28.79
CA SER A 280 11.86 -4.44 -29.45
C SER A 280 10.94 -3.50 -28.67
N GLY A 281 11.39 -2.95 -27.53
CA GLY A 281 10.60 -2.01 -26.72
C GLY A 281 9.38 -2.63 -26.02
N ARG A 282 9.35 -3.97 -25.88
CA ARG A 282 8.24 -4.71 -25.26
C ARG A 282 8.37 -4.85 -23.74
N LEU A 283 9.56 -4.59 -23.19
CA LEU A 283 9.72 -4.52 -21.74
C LEU A 283 9.28 -3.17 -21.20
N GLN A 284 8.44 -3.21 -20.16
CA GLN A 284 7.96 -2.02 -19.43
C GLN A 284 8.96 -1.54 -18.35
N ARG A 285 10.03 -2.31 -18.12
CA ARG A 285 11.10 -2.01 -17.16
C ARG A 285 12.45 -2.27 -17.80
N GLY A 286 13.48 -1.53 -17.39
CA GLY A 286 14.83 -1.67 -17.91
C GLY A 286 15.37 -3.10 -17.75
N LEU A 287 16.06 -3.61 -18.76
CA LEU A 287 16.57 -5.00 -18.81
C LEU A 287 17.43 -5.34 -17.58
N ARG A 288 18.28 -4.41 -17.11
CA ARG A 288 19.16 -4.63 -15.95
C ARG A 288 18.38 -4.85 -14.65
N ASP A 289 17.29 -4.10 -14.45
CA ASP A 289 16.37 -4.33 -13.33
C ASP A 289 15.73 -5.71 -13.45
N VAL A 290 15.13 -6.01 -14.61
CA VAL A 290 14.43 -7.28 -14.84
C VAL A 290 15.36 -8.46 -14.56
N LEU A 291 16.60 -8.40 -15.02
CA LEU A 291 17.61 -9.43 -14.77
C LEU A 291 18.03 -9.53 -13.30
N SER A 292 18.12 -8.41 -12.56
CA SER A 292 18.39 -8.49 -11.11
C SER A 292 17.29 -9.24 -10.34
N TYR A 293 16.02 -9.12 -10.74
CA TYR A 293 14.93 -9.89 -10.13
C TYR A 293 15.01 -11.37 -10.50
N HIS A 294 15.45 -11.72 -11.72
CA HIS A 294 15.70 -13.11 -12.10
C HIS A 294 16.77 -13.75 -11.22
N VAL A 295 17.88 -13.04 -10.97
CA VAL A 295 18.95 -13.50 -10.05
C VAL A 295 18.39 -13.77 -8.65
N ILE A 296 17.67 -12.80 -8.08
CA ILE A 296 17.10 -12.90 -6.73
C ILE A 296 16.11 -14.07 -6.64
N PHE A 297 15.22 -14.22 -7.61
CA PHE A 297 14.23 -15.29 -7.62
C PHE A 297 14.89 -16.66 -7.79
N HIS A 298 15.91 -16.77 -8.64
CA HIS A 298 16.71 -17.98 -8.77
C HIS A 298 17.38 -18.36 -7.43
N TRP A 299 18.05 -17.42 -6.76
CA TRP A 299 18.70 -17.68 -5.48
C TRP A 299 17.73 -18.08 -4.37
N ASN A 300 16.54 -17.47 -4.33
CA ASN A 300 15.48 -17.87 -3.41
C ASN A 300 14.98 -19.29 -3.68
N ARG A 301 14.85 -19.72 -4.95
CA ARG A 301 14.49 -21.10 -5.29
C ARG A 301 15.59 -22.10 -4.98
N LEU A 302 16.85 -21.72 -5.28
CA LEU A 302 18.03 -22.54 -5.05
C LEU A 302 18.30 -22.76 -3.55
N GLY A 303 17.72 -21.92 -2.69
CA GLY A 303 17.85 -22.00 -1.24
C GLY A 303 19.13 -21.38 -0.72
N LEU A 304 19.73 -20.42 -1.44
CA LEU A 304 20.89 -19.69 -0.92
C LEU A 304 20.44 -18.81 0.26
N PRO A 305 21.05 -18.94 1.45
CA PRO A 305 20.74 -18.08 2.59
C PRO A 305 20.95 -16.60 2.25
N ALA A 306 20.11 -15.72 2.80
CA ALA A 306 20.16 -14.27 2.51
C ALA A 306 21.56 -13.67 2.71
N ARG A 307 22.28 -14.07 3.77
CA ARG A 307 23.67 -13.66 4.01
C ARG A 307 24.61 -14.07 2.88
N GLN A 308 24.45 -15.27 2.32
CA GLN A 308 25.27 -15.72 1.19
C GLN A 308 24.91 -14.98 -0.09
N GLN A 309 23.62 -14.76 -0.36
CA GLN A 309 23.16 -13.94 -1.50
C GLN A 309 23.82 -12.55 -1.48
N SER A 310 23.82 -11.90 -0.31
CA SER A 310 24.46 -10.60 -0.12
C SER A 310 25.97 -10.63 -0.42
N ILE A 311 26.71 -11.54 0.22
CA ILE A 311 28.16 -11.66 0.02
C ILE A 311 28.50 -11.93 -1.46
N LEU A 312 27.76 -12.82 -2.11
CA LEU A 312 27.97 -13.14 -3.54
C LEU A 312 27.67 -11.94 -4.44
N ALA A 313 26.58 -11.21 -4.20
CA ALA A 313 26.22 -10.04 -4.99
C ALA A 313 27.28 -8.94 -4.86
N TRP A 314 27.74 -8.66 -3.65
CA TRP A 314 28.79 -7.67 -3.40
C TRP A 314 30.15 -8.10 -3.97
N ALA A 315 30.52 -9.38 -3.86
CA ALA A 315 31.77 -9.88 -4.45
C ALA A 315 31.70 -9.88 -5.99
N ALA A 316 30.59 -10.27 -6.61
CA ALA A 316 30.39 -10.21 -8.06
C ALA A 316 30.39 -8.76 -8.58
N ARG A 317 29.74 -7.85 -7.83
CA ARG A 317 29.81 -6.40 -8.10
C ARG A 317 31.25 -5.92 -8.02
N ALA A 318 32.00 -6.26 -6.97
CA ALA A 318 33.39 -5.85 -6.79
C ALA A 318 34.31 -6.41 -7.87
N ALA A 319 34.06 -7.64 -8.34
CA ALA A 319 34.81 -8.27 -9.43
C ALA A 319 34.70 -7.49 -10.76
N ILE A 320 33.60 -6.77 -10.98
CA ILE A 320 33.35 -6.01 -12.21
C ILE A 320 33.63 -4.52 -12.03
N LEU A 321 33.03 -3.91 -11.00
CA LEU A 321 33.01 -2.46 -10.77
C LEU A 321 34.08 -1.99 -9.77
N GLY A 322 34.83 -2.91 -9.17
CA GLY A 322 35.76 -2.62 -8.07
C GLY A 322 35.06 -2.54 -6.71
N PRO A 323 35.84 -2.59 -5.61
CA PRO A 323 35.31 -2.46 -4.26
C PRO A 323 34.55 -1.12 -4.12
N PRO A 324 33.49 -1.06 -3.28
CA PRO A 324 32.92 0.21 -2.91
C PRO A 324 34.04 1.09 -2.32
N SER A 325 34.16 2.32 -2.81
CA SER A 325 35.20 3.24 -2.36
C SER A 325 35.15 3.36 -0.84
N ALA A 326 36.13 2.78 -0.14
CA ALA A 326 36.36 3.10 1.25
C ALA A 326 36.68 4.59 1.28
N ALA A 327 35.92 5.37 2.04
CA ALA A 327 36.24 6.76 2.28
C ALA A 327 37.68 6.85 2.79
N MET A 328 38.60 7.20 1.89
CA MET A 328 39.97 7.53 2.23
C MET A 328 39.94 8.84 3.03
N PRO A 329 40.65 8.96 4.17
CA PRO A 329 40.87 10.24 4.80
C PRO A 329 41.73 11.09 3.86
N GLY A 330 41.10 12.02 3.16
CA GLY A 330 41.80 12.95 2.27
C GLY A 330 42.67 13.93 3.07
N PRO A 331 43.91 14.20 2.63
CA PRO A 331 44.85 15.06 3.31
C PRO A 331 44.38 16.52 3.23
N GLY A 332 44.59 17.27 4.31
CA GLY A 332 44.10 18.63 4.42
C GLY A 332 44.61 19.53 3.29
N HIS A 333 43.70 20.22 2.61
CA HIS A 333 43.98 21.53 2.04
C HIS A 333 42.72 22.40 1.93
N ARG A 334 42.79 23.50 2.69
CA ARG A 334 42.29 24.86 2.41
C ARG A 334 40.81 25.04 2.13
N THR A 335 40.14 25.41 3.22
CA THR A 335 39.07 26.41 3.32
C THR A 335 38.89 27.28 2.07
N THR A 336 37.85 26.99 1.29
CA THR A 336 37.07 28.00 0.57
C THR A 336 35.71 28.07 1.23
N LYS A 337 35.50 29.15 2.01
CA LYS A 337 34.19 29.51 2.54
C LYS A 337 33.30 29.95 1.37
N SER A 338 32.15 29.31 1.21
CA SER A 338 30.88 29.96 0.82
C SER A 338 29.71 28.99 0.99
N PRO A 339 28.51 29.51 1.21
CA PRO A 339 27.95 29.82 2.52
C PRO A 339 27.17 28.63 3.10
N ALA A 340 27.14 28.55 4.42
CA ALA A 340 26.20 27.71 5.15
C ALA A 340 24.77 28.06 4.69
N SER A 341 24.08 27.13 4.02
CA SER A 341 22.63 27.07 4.15
C SER A 341 22.33 26.69 5.60
N ALA A 342 21.41 27.43 6.22
CA ALA A 342 20.93 27.20 7.58
C ALA A 342 20.60 25.71 7.83
N PRO A 343 20.61 25.23 9.09
CA PRO A 343 20.11 23.91 9.40
C PRO A 343 18.69 23.77 8.81
N THR A 344 18.48 22.73 8.00
CA THR A 344 17.16 22.35 7.49
C THR A 344 16.14 22.42 8.61
N ASP A 345 15.03 23.13 8.42
CA ASP A 345 13.93 23.15 9.38
C ASP A 345 13.22 21.79 9.34
N LEU A 346 13.82 20.76 9.94
CA LEU A 346 13.24 19.42 10.12
C LEU A 346 11.85 19.48 10.76
N THR A 347 11.52 20.57 11.47
CA THR A 347 10.18 20.78 12.04
C THR A 347 9.11 20.99 10.97
N HIS A 348 9.46 21.51 9.78
CA HIS A 348 8.56 21.56 8.63
C HIS A 348 8.24 20.15 8.12
N ILE A 349 9.25 19.29 7.95
CA ILE A 349 9.07 17.90 7.49
C ILE A 349 8.31 17.08 8.54
N ALA A 350 8.63 17.27 9.83
CA ALA A 350 7.90 16.66 10.94
C ALA A 350 6.40 17.02 10.91
N GLY A 351 6.07 18.23 10.45
CA GLY A 351 4.71 18.71 10.26
C GLY A 351 3.89 17.95 9.21
N ARG A 352 4.52 17.08 8.39
CA ARG A 352 3.81 16.19 7.45
C ARG A 352 3.17 14.99 8.15
N PHE A 353 3.65 14.61 9.32
CA PHE A 353 3.17 13.44 10.07
C PHE A 353 2.01 13.80 11.01
N PRO A 354 1.10 12.86 11.33
CA PRO A 354 1.07 11.49 10.85
C PRO A 354 0.49 11.35 9.43
N LEU A 355 1.11 10.48 8.64
CA LEU A 355 0.71 10.07 7.30
C LEU A 355 -0.28 8.91 7.39
N ILE A 356 -1.56 9.23 7.37
CA ILE A 356 -2.65 8.23 7.47
C ILE A 356 -3.39 8.16 6.15
N ILE A 357 -3.34 7.00 5.50
CA ILE A 357 -4.07 6.72 4.27
C ILE A 357 -5.48 6.28 4.61
N GLN A 358 -6.45 7.13 4.28
CA GLN A 358 -7.85 6.94 4.64
C GLN A 358 -8.76 7.38 3.50
N SER A 359 -9.92 6.73 3.41
CA SER A 359 -10.95 7.10 2.45
C SER A 359 -11.51 8.48 2.81
N ARG A 360 -11.46 9.43 1.88
CA ARG A 360 -12.03 10.77 1.99
C ARG A 360 -12.89 11.07 0.75
N PRO A 361 -14.01 11.78 0.91
CA PRO A 361 -14.78 12.27 -0.23
C PRO A 361 -13.90 13.13 -1.15
N ARG A 362 -14.02 12.92 -2.46
CA ARG A 362 -13.29 13.70 -3.46
C ARG A 362 -13.86 15.11 -3.55
N ALA A 363 -13.01 16.11 -3.74
CA ALA A 363 -13.47 17.43 -4.13
C ALA A 363 -13.69 17.49 -5.64
N THR A 364 -14.96 17.36 -6.04
CA THR A 364 -15.44 17.62 -7.40
C THR A 364 -15.73 19.12 -7.60
N SER A 365 -16.39 19.48 -8.71
CA SER A 365 -16.74 20.87 -8.98
C SER A 365 -17.66 21.45 -7.89
N LEU A 366 -17.63 22.78 -7.70
CA LEU A 366 -18.51 23.46 -6.75
C LEU A 366 -19.99 23.11 -7.03
N GLN A 367 -20.39 23.10 -8.31
CA GLN A 367 -21.76 22.78 -8.72
C GLN A 367 -22.17 21.35 -8.33
N ASP A 368 -21.30 20.36 -8.53
CA ASP A 368 -21.61 18.97 -8.17
C ASP A 368 -21.74 18.81 -6.65
N ARG A 369 -20.89 19.49 -5.88
CA ARG A 369 -20.92 19.45 -4.41
C ARG A 369 -22.16 20.14 -3.86
N LEU A 370 -22.56 21.28 -4.42
CA LEU A 370 -23.81 21.96 -4.03
C LEU A 370 -25.05 21.14 -4.43
N ARG A 371 -25.04 20.51 -5.62
CA ARG A 371 -26.09 19.57 -6.02
C ARG A 371 -26.19 18.40 -5.05
N GLN A 372 -25.06 17.89 -4.55
CA GLN A 372 -25.07 16.85 -3.52
C GLN A 372 -25.77 17.32 -2.25
N VAL A 373 -25.49 18.55 -1.78
CA VAL A 373 -26.18 19.13 -0.61
C VAL A 373 -27.69 19.22 -0.88
N SER A 374 -28.09 19.80 -2.01
CA SER A 374 -29.51 19.95 -2.37
C SER A 374 -30.24 18.60 -2.50
N ASN A 375 -29.60 17.60 -3.12
CA ASN A 375 -30.16 16.24 -3.21
C ASN A 375 -30.28 15.58 -1.84
N THR A 376 -29.29 15.72 -0.96
CA THR A 376 -29.35 15.18 0.39
C THR A 376 -30.45 15.87 1.22
N ALA A 377 -30.53 17.20 1.17
CA ALA A 377 -31.57 17.98 1.85
C ALA A 377 -32.98 17.61 1.37
N SER A 378 -33.22 17.58 0.05
CA SER A 378 -34.54 17.26 -0.51
C SER A 378 -34.99 15.81 -0.28
N THR A 379 -34.09 14.91 0.11
CA THR A 379 -34.40 13.50 0.34
C THR A 379 -34.37 13.09 1.81
N CYS A 380 -33.87 13.95 2.72
CA CYS A 380 -33.67 13.60 4.12
C CYS A 380 -34.96 13.32 4.89
N HIS A 381 -36.13 13.77 4.41
CA HIS A 381 -37.43 13.47 5.01
C HIS A 381 -37.95 12.06 4.68
N ARG A 382 -37.42 11.41 3.64
CA ARG A 382 -37.97 10.14 3.10
C ARG A 382 -37.81 8.93 4.02
N PRO A 383 -36.70 8.73 4.74
CA PRO A 383 -36.56 7.58 5.62
C PRO A 383 -37.64 7.53 6.70
N ALA A 384 -38.12 6.32 6.98
CA ALA A 384 -39.14 6.11 8.01
C ALA A 384 -38.58 6.33 9.44
N LYS A 385 -37.30 5.98 9.67
CA LYS A 385 -36.66 6.10 10.98
C LYS A 385 -36.09 7.50 11.19
N ALA A 386 -36.35 8.09 12.36
CA ALA A 386 -35.84 9.41 12.76
C ALA A 386 -34.31 9.49 12.71
N GLU A 387 -33.60 8.46 13.17
CA GLU A 387 -32.13 8.41 13.14
C GLU A 387 -31.54 8.54 11.72
N GLU A 388 -32.18 7.92 10.72
CA GLU A 388 -31.72 8.00 9.33
C GLU A 388 -31.99 9.40 8.74
N ARG A 389 -33.10 10.04 9.13
CA ARG A 389 -33.38 11.44 8.77
C ARG A 389 -32.34 12.39 9.38
N ILE A 390 -32.00 12.20 10.66
CA ILE A 390 -30.95 12.95 11.37
C ILE A 390 -29.61 12.79 10.65
N ASP A 391 -29.21 11.56 10.31
CA ASP A 391 -27.93 11.29 9.63
C ASP A 391 -27.84 11.98 8.25
N LEU A 392 -28.92 11.96 7.46
CA LEU A 392 -28.97 12.64 6.16
C LEU A 392 -28.99 14.16 6.30
N ALA A 393 -29.79 14.72 7.21
CA ALA A 393 -29.81 16.15 7.47
C ALA A 393 -28.42 16.64 7.92
N CYS A 394 -27.79 15.94 8.86
CA CYS A 394 -26.42 16.24 9.29
C CYS A 394 -25.41 16.15 8.15
N THR A 395 -25.59 15.22 7.21
CA THR A 395 -24.75 15.13 6.02
C THR A 395 -24.86 16.37 5.15
N ALA A 396 -26.06 16.92 4.94
CA ALA A 396 -26.26 18.16 4.19
C ALA A 396 -25.56 19.35 4.87
N TRP A 397 -25.79 19.54 6.18
CA TRP A 397 -25.15 20.59 6.98
C TRP A 397 -23.62 20.50 6.99
N ASN A 398 -23.07 19.32 7.26
CA ASN A 398 -21.62 19.08 7.28
C ASN A 398 -20.98 19.35 5.91
N LEU A 399 -21.63 18.95 4.81
CA LEU A 399 -21.14 19.20 3.45
C LEU A 399 -21.18 20.70 3.13
N ALA A 400 -22.23 21.41 3.52
CA ALA A 400 -22.36 22.85 3.30
C ALA A 400 -21.26 23.64 4.04
N ALA A 401 -21.06 23.36 5.34
CA ALA A 401 -19.99 23.99 6.13
C ALA A 401 -18.60 23.70 5.54
N LEU A 402 -18.37 22.47 5.05
CA LEU A 402 -17.12 22.12 4.36
C LEU A 402 -16.95 22.90 3.05
N ILE A 403 -18.01 23.05 2.25
CA ILE A 403 -17.99 23.84 1.00
C ILE A 403 -17.67 25.30 1.29
N ALA A 404 -18.37 25.92 2.27
CA ALA A 404 -18.13 27.29 2.68
C ALA A 404 -16.67 27.49 3.10
N SER A 405 -16.15 26.60 3.95
CA SER A 405 -14.75 26.63 4.40
C SER A 405 -13.77 26.49 3.24
N ASP A 406 -14.01 25.55 2.32
CA ASP A 406 -13.13 25.35 1.17
C ASP A 406 -13.14 26.54 0.22
N CYS A 407 -14.27 27.26 0.10
CA CYS A 407 -14.40 28.50 -0.66
C CYS A 407 -13.78 29.72 0.05
N ALA A 408 -13.19 29.55 1.23
CA ALA A 408 -12.69 30.61 2.12
C ALA A 408 -13.78 31.58 2.63
N LEU A 409 -15.01 31.09 2.79
CA LEU A 409 -16.10 31.77 3.51
C LEU A 409 -16.12 31.28 4.96
N THR A 410 -15.10 31.66 5.74
CA THR A 410 -14.90 31.16 7.10
C THR A 410 -16.05 31.50 8.03
N ASP A 411 -16.54 32.74 7.98
CA ASP A 411 -17.62 33.21 8.86
C ASP A 411 -18.92 32.44 8.59
N LEU A 412 -19.26 32.22 7.32
CA LEU A 412 -20.39 31.38 6.93
C LEU A 412 -20.20 29.93 7.43
N ALA A 413 -19.01 29.35 7.29
CA ALA A 413 -18.77 27.99 7.76
C ALA A 413 -18.93 27.86 9.29
N ILE A 414 -18.53 28.89 10.05
CA ILE A 414 -18.73 28.98 11.49
C ILE A 414 -20.23 29.07 11.80
N GLU A 415 -20.92 30.02 11.17
CA GLU A 415 -22.36 30.24 11.34
C GLU A 415 -23.16 28.95 11.09
N LEU A 416 -22.87 28.22 10.01
CA LEU A 416 -23.54 26.95 9.70
C LEU A 416 -23.30 25.88 10.77
N CYS A 417 -22.09 25.80 11.34
CA CYS A 417 -21.80 24.86 12.42
C CYS A 417 -22.52 25.27 13.72
N GLU A 418 -22.57 26.56 14.03
CA GLU A 418 -23.25 27.10 15.21
C GLU A 418 -24.77 26.89 15.12
N GLN A 419 -25.39 27.17 13.97
CA GLN A 419 -26.82 26.94 13.73
C GLN A 419 -27.17 25.45 13.87
N GLN A 420 -26.40 24.56 13.24
CA GLN A 420 -26.63 23.11 13.38
C GLN A 420 -26.50 22.67 14.85
N PHE A 421 -25.50 23.20 15.58
CA PHE A 421 -25.32 22.90 16.99
C PHE A 421 -26.51 23.38 17.84
N GLN A 422 -27.02 24.58 17.58
CA GLN A 422 -28.18 25.15 18.30
C GLN A 422 -29.44 24.30 18.13
N ILE A 423 -29.70 23.75 16.93
CA ILE A 423 -30.82 22.82 16.70
C ILE A 423 -30.68 21.61 17.63
N PHE A 424 -29.51 20.97 17.68
CA PHE A 424 -29.27 19.86 18.60
C PHE A 424 -29.36 20.25 20.06
N GLN A 425 -28.80 21.39 20.44
CA GLN A 425 -28.78 21.87 21.81
C GLN A 425 -30.19 22.05 22.37
N SER A 426 -31.14 22.51 21.54
CA SER A 426 -32.55 22.63 21.92
C SER A 426 -33.23 21.29 22.23
N ALA A 427 -32.67 20.18 21.73
CA ALA A 427 -33.19 18.82 21.91
C ALA A 427 -32.45 18.02 23.00
N TRP A 428 -31.53 18.64 23.75
CA TRP A 428 -30.88 17.97 24.86
C TRP A 428 -31.88 17.60 25.96
N PRO A 429 -31.72 16.45 26.66
CA PRO A 429 -30.58 15.52 26.58
C PRO A 429 -30.67 14.48 25.44
N LEU A 430 -29.52 14.11 24.86
CA LEU A 430 -29.42 13.18 23.74
C LEU A 430 -28.79 11.83 24.13
N SER A 431 -28.95 10.81 23.27
CA SER A 431 -28.31 9.51 23.44
C SER A 431 -27.90 8.87 22.11
N GLY A 432 -27.16 7.75 22.18
CA GLY A 432 -26.82 6.94 21.01
C GLY A 432 -26.09 7.70 19.90
N ARG A 433 -26.48 7.42 18.65
CA ARG A 433 -25.90 8.06 17.45
C ARG A 433 -26.22 9.55 17.36
N THR A 434 -27.39 9.96 17.83
CA THR A 434 -27.83 11.36 17.84
C THR A 434 -26.94 12.24 18.72
N ALA A 435 -26.51 11.71 19.88
CA ALA A 435 -25.52 12.41 20.72
C ALA A 435 -24.19 12.61 19.98
N ILE A 436 -23.71 11.60 19.22
CA ILE A 436 -22.51 11.75 18.39
C ILE A 436 -22.72 12.83 17.30
N ALA A 437 -23.87 12.81 16.62
CA ALA A 437 -24.21 13.78 15.58
C ALA A 437 -24.19 15.23 16.14
N ALA A 438 -24.73 15.44 17.34
CA ALA A 438 -24.75 16.74 18.00
C ALA A 438 -23.36 17.34 18.32
N LEU A 439 -22.33 16.52 18.40
CA LEU A 439 -20.96 16.97 18.67
C LEU A 439 -20.16 17.26 17.39
N GLN A 440 -20.60 16.78 16.23
CA GLN A 440 -19.92 16.98 14.95
C GLN A 440 -19.72 18.47 14.60
N PRO A 441 -20.67 19.39 14.85
CA PRO A 441 -20.47 20.80 14.54
C PRO A 441 -19.35 21.43 15.37
N ILE A 442 -19.22 21.08 16.66
CA ILE A 442 -18.12 21.57 17.51
C ILE A 442 -16.78 21.04 17.01
N VAL A 443 -16.71 19.77 16.59
CA VAL A 443 -15.50 19.21 15.97
C VAL A 443 -15.17 19.93 14.66
N ASN A 444 -16.16 20.30 13.85
CA ASN A 444 -15.95 21.09 12.64
C ASN A 444 -15.44 22.50 12.95
N LEU A 445 -15.91 23.16 14.02
CA LEU A 445 -15.36 24.43 14.50
C LEU A 445 -13.87 24.29 14.89
N ALA A 446 -13.49 23.24 15.61
CA ALA A 446 -12.08 22.97 15.90
C ALA A 446 -11.24 22.74 14.62
N ARG A 447 -11.81 22.08 13.60
CA ARG A 447 -11.16 21.92 12.28
C ARG A 447 -11.03 23.25 11.52
N LEU A 448 -11.97 24.18 11.71
CA LEU A 448 -11.89 25.54 11.17
C LEU A 448 -10.77 26.34 11.85
N ASP A 449 -10.64 26.26 13.17
CA ASP A 449 -9.51 26.84 13.90
C ASP A 449 -8.16 26.32 13.38
N LEU A 450 -8.06 25.02 13.08
CA LEU A 450 -6.84 24.46 12.46
C LEU A 450 -6.53 25.09 11.10
N ARG A 451 -7.56 25.27 10.25
CA ARG A 451 -7.40 25.92 8.93
C ARG A 451 -7.02 27.39 9.06
N ALA A 452 -7.52 28.06 10.10
CA ALA A 452 -7.23 29.45 10.44
C ALA A 452 -5.87 29.65 11.16
N ARG A 453 -5.06 28.59 11.31
CA ARG A 453 -3.77 28.60 12.01
C ARG A 453 -3.87 28.89 13.51
N ASN A 454 -4.95 28.44 14.15
CA ASN A 454 -5.15 28.47 15.61
C ASN A 454 -5.09 27.04 16.22
N PRO A 455 -3.98 26.29 16.06
CA PRO A 455 -3.94 24.86 16.39
C PRO A 455 -4.10 24.56 17.89
N GLU A 456 -3.59 25.42 18.78
CA GLU A 456 -3.75 25.20 20.23
C GLU A 456 -5.22 25.36 20.65
N ARG A 457 -5.93 26.35 20.11
CA ARG A 457 -7.36 26.54 20.37
C ARG A 457 -8.15 25.31 19.92
N ALA A 458 -7.88 24.82 18.71
CA ALA A 458 -8.51 23.61 18.19
C ALA A 458 -8.30 22.40 19.12
N TYR A 459 -7.07 22.16 19.57
CA TYR A 459 -6.78 21.07 20.52
C TYR A 459 -7.54 21.26 21.84
N GLN A 460 -7.50 22.47 22.41
CA GLN A 460 -8.18 22.78 23.66
C GLN A 460 -9.69 22.57 23.57
N THR A 461 -10.33 22.96 22.48
CA THR A 461 -11.75 22.70 22.24
C THR A 461 -12.05 21.20 22.23
N LEU A 462 -11.28 20.40 21.48
CA LEU A 462 -11.48 18.94 21.41
C LEU A 462 -11.24 18.24 22.76
N HIS A 463 -10.19 18.63 23.47
CA HIS A 463 -9.85 18.06 24.77
C HIS A 463 -10.89 18.45 25.84
N ARG A 464 -11.30 19.72 25.91
CA ARG A 464 -12.36 20.16 26.83
C ARG A 464 -13.68 19.48 26.51
N LEU A 465 -14.01 19.28 25.23
CA LEU A 465 -15.20 18.53 24.83
C LEU A 465 -15.19 17.10 25.37
N GLN A 466 -14.06 16.39 25.28
CA GLN A 466 -13.93 15.05 25.86
C GLN A 466 -14.12 15.06 27.37
N VAL A 467 -13.45 15.97 28.09
CA VAL A 467 -13.56 16.09 29.54
C VAL A 467 -15.01 16.40 29.95
N ALA A 468 -15.64 17.36 29.29
CA ALA A 468 -17.00 17.82 29.59
C ALA A 468 -18.07 16.75 29.30
N VAL A 469 -17.94 16.00 28.19
CA VAL A 469 -18.84 14.88 27.89
C VAL A 469 -18.71 13.75 28.91
N GLN A 470 -17.52 13.52 29.48
CA GLN A 470 -17.28 12.47 30.47
C GLN A 470 -17.70 12.88 31.88
N HIS A 471 -17.38 14.10 32.30
CA HIS A 471 -17.44 14.53 33.70
C HIS A 471 -18.40 15.71 33.97
N GLY A 472 -19.01 16.29 32.93
CA GLY A 472 -19.72 17.57 33.03
C GLY A 472 -18.76 18.76 32.95
N GLY A 473 -19.32 19.97 32.96
CA GLY A 473 -18.60 21.24 32.87
C GLY A 473 -18.75 21.96 31.52
N ASP A 474 -18.02 23.07 31.39
CA ASP A 474 -18.22 24.02 30.31
C ASP A 474 -17.22 23.85 29.17
N VAL A 475 -17.70 24.00 27.93
CA VAL A 475 -16.89 24.08 26.72
C VAL A 475 -17.13 25.43 26.06
N ASP A 476 -16.05 26.13 25.73
CA ASP A 476 -16.12 27.35 24.92
C ASP A 476 -16.31 26.95 23.45
N VAL A 477 -17.51 27.17 22.94
CA VAL A 477 -17.86 26.98 21.52
C VAL A 477 -17.78 28.34 20.85
N HIS A 478 -16.62 28.63 20.25
CA HIS A 478 -16.34 29.82 19.45
C HIS A 478 -16.68 31.17 20.13
N GLY A 479 -16.42 31.28 21.43
CA GLY A 479 -16.67 32.46 22.27
C GLY A 479 -17.91 32.36 23.15
N THR A 480 -18.70 31.29 22.99
CA THR A 480 -19.90 31.03 23.80
C THR A 480 -19.64 29.87 24.77
N PRO A 481 -19.66 30.09 26.10
CA PRO A 481 -19.54 29.01 27.07
C PRO A 481 -20.83 28.19 27.12
N ILE A 482 -20.72 26.88 26.88
CA ILE A 482 -21.84 25.93 26.89
C ILE A 482 -21.60 24.87 27.96
N SER A 483 -22.54 24.73 28.90
CA SER A 483 -22.50 23.69 29.92
C SER A 483 -22.97 22.35 29.36
N PHE A 484 -22.17 21.28 29.53
CA PHE A 484 -22.47 19.92 29.09
C PHE A 484 -23.16 19.05 30.15
N ASP A 485 -23.52 19.62 31.30
CA ASP A 485 -24.14 18.88 32.41
C ASP A 485 -25.47 18.21 32.01
N GLY A 486 -26.20 18.84 31.08
CA GLY A 486 -27.46 18.34 30.52
C GLY A 486 -27.34 17.62 29.17
N PHE A 487 -26.13 17.35 28.67
CA PHE A 487 -25.94 16.85 27.30
C PHE A 487 -26.55 15.45 27.06
N THR A 488 -26.44 14.54 28.03
CA THR A 488 -26.92 13.16 27.90
C THR A 488 -27.75 12.71 29.10
N THR A 489 -28.73 11.82 28.88
CA THR A 489 -29.65 11.33 29.91
C THR A 489 -29.02 10.42 30.97
N SER A 490 -27.86 9.80 30.69
CA SER A 490 -27.25 8.83 31.59
C SER A 490 -25.75 8.62 31.31
N THR A 491 -25.05 8.04 32.29
CA THR A 491 -23.65 7.59 32.13
C THR A 491 -23.50 6.55 31.00
N ALA A 492 -24.51 5.70 30.77
CA ALA A 492 -24.51 4.74 29.67
C ALA A 492 -24.54 5.44 28.29
N ALA A 493 -25.30 6.52 28.16
CA ALA A 493 -25.31 7.33 26.93
C ALA A 493 -23.94 8.01 26.68
N ARG A 494 -23.24 8.46 27.73
CA ARG A 494 -21.86 9.00 27.63
C ARG A 494 -20.85 7.95 27.16
N ALA A 495 -21.03 6.69 27.58
CA ALA A 495 -20.17 5.59 27.18
C ALA A 495 -20.24 5.30 25.67
N HIS A 496 -21.37 5.56 25.00
CA HIS A 496 -21.50 5.42 23.55
C HIS A 496 -20.75 6.49 22.76
N VAL A 497 -20.59 7.70 23.31
CA VAL A 497 -19.90 8.82 22.65
C VAL A 497 -18.37 8.71 22.78
N SER A 498 -17.89 8.12 23.88
CA SER A 498 -16.48 8.08 24.25
C SER A 498 -15.56 7.46 23.18
N PRO A 499 -15.88 6.33 22.53
CA PRO A 499 -15.06 5.77 21.45
C PRO A 499 -14.93 6.71 20.23
N TRP A 500 -15.99 7.45 19.90
CA TRP A 500 -15.96 8.41 18.80
C TRP A 500 -15.06 9.61 19.13
N LEU A 501 -15.20 10.18 20.34
CA LEU A 501 -14.32 11.28 20.79
C LEU A 501 -12.85 10.84 20.89
N ARG A 502 -12.59 9.59 21.29
CA ARG A 502 -11.23 9.02 21.26
C ARG A 502 -10.65 9.05 19.85
N THR A 503 -11.42 8.65 18.84
CA THR A 503 -10.99 8.74 17.43
C THR A 503 -10.74 10.18 17.00
N VAL A 504 -11.60 11.13 17.38
CA VAL A 504 -11.42 12.56 17.07
C VAL A 504 -10.13 13.11 17.68
N LEU A 505 -9.85 12.83 18.95
CA LEU A 505 -8.61 13.27 19.60
C LEU A 505 -7.37 12.60 19.04
N ARG A 506 -7.45 11.30 18.73
CA ARG A 506 -6.35 10.58 18.06
C ARG A 506 -6.01 11.21 16.70
N GLU A 507 -7.01 11.56 15.90
CA GLU A 507 -6.80 12.08 14.55
C GLU A 507 -6.59 13.60 14.50
N ASP A 508 -7.62 14.36 14.87
CA ASP A 508 -7.65 15.82 14.77
C ASP A 508 -6.86 16.47 15.91
N GLY A 509 -6.92 15.91 17.12
CA GLY A 509 -6.14 16.37 18.27
C GLY A 509 -4.63 16.22 18.06
N THR A 510 -4.19 15.08 17.51
CA THR A 510 -2.78 14.86 17.16
C THR A 510 -2.31 15.83 16.07
N ARG A 511 -3.10 16.02 15.01
CA ARG A 511 -2.78 16.99 13.94
C ARG A 511 -2.74 18.43 14.47
N ALA A 512 -3.59 18.77 15.43
CA ALA A 512 -3.57 20.08 16.08
C ALA A 512 -2.26 20.32 16.84
N LEU A 513 -1.83 19.35 17.66
CA LEU A 513 -0.57 19.46 18.40
C LEU A 513 0.65 19.47 17.47
N VAL A 514 0.61 18.71 16.37
CA VAL A 514 1.63 18.79 15.30
C VAL A 514 1.67 20.18 14.67
N ALA A 515 0.53 20.75 14.29
CA ALA A 515 0.47 22.09 13.71
C ALA A 515 0.95 23.17 14.70
N ALA A 516 0.79 22.95 16.01
CA ALA A 516 1.36 23.77 17.07
C ALA A 516 2.85 23.49 17.35
N ARG A 517 3.49 22.56 16.62
CA ARG A 517 4.88 22.09 16.80
C ARG A 517 5.18 21.50 18.18
N GLN A 518 4.18 20.88 18.81
CA GLN A 518 4.30 20.30 20.15
C GLN A 518 4.42 18.78 20.10
N TRP A 519 5.54 18.29 19.54
CA TRP A 519 5.76 16.89 19.16
C TRP A 519 5.56 15.89 20.32
N GLN A 520 6.08 16.20 21.50
CA GLN A 520 5.92 15.35 22.69
C GLN A 520 4.46 15.27 23.18
N ARG A 521 3.71 16.39 23.12
CA ARG A 521 2.27 16.38 23.42
C ARG A 521 1.52 15.59 22.36
N ALA A 522 1.88 15.74 21.08
CA ALA A 522 1.26 14.99 19.98
C ALA A 522 1.46 13.48 20.13
N ALA A 523 2.68 13.04 20.47
CA ALA A 523 2.97 11.63 20.74
C ALA A 523 2.15 11.09 21.91
N ARG A 524 2.14 11.78 23.06
CA ARG A 524 1.32 11.39 24.23
C ARG A 524 -0.16 11.30 23.89
N ASN A 525 -0.71 12.33 23.24
CA ASN A 525 -2.10 12.35 22.82
C ASN A 525 -2.44 11.17 21.89
N ALA A 526 -1.57 10.89 20.90
CA ALA A 526 -1.78 9.77 19.98
C ALA A 526 -1.74 8.42 20.70
N THR A 527 -0.81 8.22 21.64
CA THR A 527 -0.69 7.00 22.46
C THR A 527 -1.87 6.81 23.41
N GLU A 528 -2.29 7.87 24.13
CA GLU A 528 -3.43 7.84 25.06
C GLU A 528 -4.74 7.46 24.36
N HIS A 529 -4.86 7.84 23.09
CA HIS A 529 -6.05 7.58 22.26
C HIS A 529 -5.85 6.48 21.23
N ALA A 530 -4.77 5.70 21.34
CA ALA A 530 -4.46 4.62 20.40
C ALA A 530 -5.56 3.55 20.40
N MET A 531 -5.76 2.94 19.24
CA MET A 531 -6.71 1.85 19.03
C MET A 531 -5.95 0.65 18.49
N PRO A 532 -6.21 -0.59 18.96
CA PRO A 532 -5.58 -1.78 18.39
C PRO A 532 -5.86 -1.85 16.89
N GLY A 533 -4.81 -2.02 16.08
CA GLY A 533 -4.91 -2.08 14.63
C GLY A 533 -3.66 -2.68 14.01
N GLU A 534 -3.80 -3.11 12.75
CA GLU A 534 -2.68 -3.55 11.92
C GLU A 534 -2.09 -2.34 11.17
N GLY A 535 -0.76 -2.29 11.00
CA GLY A 535 -0.07 -1.23 10.24
C GLY A 535 0.66 -0.20 11.11
N ILE A 536 0.94 0.98 10.52
CA ILE A 536 1.68 2.06 11.20
C ILE A 536 0.73 3.19 11.59
N ASP A 537 0.30 3.18 12.85
CA ASP A 537 -0.69 4.12 13.38
C ASP A 537 -0.09 5.49 13.79
N GLU A 538 -0.96 6.46 14.10
CA GLU A 538 -0.55 7.79 14.54
C GLU A 538 0.37 7.76 15.76
N ALA A 539 0.11 6.86 16.71
CA ALA A 539 0.90 6.73 17.93
C ALA A 539 2.35 6.33 17.63
N THR A 540 2.54 5.33 16.77
CA THR A 540 3.86 4.87 16.32
C THR A 540 4.60 5.99 15.59
N GLN A 541 3.94 6.62 14.61
CA GLN A 541 4.55 7.71 13.83
C GLN A 541 4.98 8.87 14.72
N MET A 542 4.09 9.35 15.60
CA MET A 542 4.39 10.50 16.46
C MET A 542 5.42 10.19 17.54
N THR A 543 5.46 8.96 18.04
CA THR A 543 6.51 8.51 18.97
C THR A 543 7.89 8.59 18.31
N ILE A 544 8.03 8.08 17.08
CA ILE A 544 9.28 8.12 16.32
C ILE A 544 9.71 9.57 16.04
N ILE A 545 8.79 10.41 15.54
CA ILE A 545 9.07 11.83 15.26
C ILE A 545 9.51 12.55 16.54
N SER A 546 8.81 12.34 17.66
CA SER A 546 9.16 12.95 18.94
C SER A 546 10.52 12.49 19.45
N GLN A 547 10.83 11.19 19.39
CA GLN A 547 12.13 10.64 19.81
C GLN A 547 13.27 11.22 18.95
N ALA A 548 13.12 11.20 17.63
CA ALA A 548 14.12 11.73 16.70
C ALA A 548 14.41 13.22 16.93
N LEU A 549 13.36 14.04 17.12
CA LEU A 549 13.53 15.48 17.39
C LEU A 549 14.13 15.78 18.76
N ASN A 550 14.09 14.85 19.71
CA ASN A 550 14.75 14.96 21.02
C ASN A 550 16.17 14.37 21.04
N GLY A 551 16.64 13.80 19.91
CA GLY A 551 17.97 13.18 19.82
C GLY A 551 18.03 11.70 20.21
N ASP A 552 16.89 11.07 20.50
CA ASP A 552 16.80 9.66 20.89
C ASP A 552 16.73 8.74 19.65
N PHE A 553 17.75 8.80 18.79
CA PHE A 553 17.72 8.15 17.46
C PHE A 553 17.63 6.63 17.52
N ASP A 554 18.32 5.97 18.46
CA ASP A 554 18.26 4.52 18.61
C ASP A 554 16.85 4.05 19.02
N ALA A 555 16.19 4.81 19.91
CA ALA A 555 14.82 4.53 20.31
C ALA A 555 13.86 4.74 19.13
N ALA A 556 14.02 5.83 18.38
CA ALA A 556 13.27 6.10 17.17
C ALA A 556 13.42 4.98 16.14
N GLN A 557 14.66 4.54 15.88
CA GLN A 557 14.96 3.47 14.93
C GLN A 557 14.41 2.11 15.37
N SER A 558 14.43 1.80 16.66
CA SER A 558 13.87 0.55 17.23
C SER A 558 12.34 0.49 17.18
N THR A 559 11.68 1.65 17.18
CA THR A 559 10.21 1.77 17.12
C THR A 559 9.68 1.58 15.70
N ILE A 560 10.52 1.74 14.66
CA ILE A 560 10.12 1.51 13.26
C ILE A 560 9.79 0.02 13.04
N PRO A 561 8.57 -0.33 12.57
CA PRO A 561 8.21 -1.72 12.32
C PRO A 561 9.07 -2.37 11.23
N THR A 562 9.64 -3.54 11.53
CA THR A 562 10.53 -4.30 10.60
C THR A 562 9.87 -5.54 9.98
N ALA A 563 8.67 -5.93 10.41
CA ALA A 563 7.94 -7.11 9.93
C ALA A 563 6.45 -6.78 9.63
N ASN A 564 5.82 -7.59 8.76
CA ASN A 564 4.37 -7.64 8.49
C ASN A 564 3.70 -6.41 7.85
N LEU A 565 4.44 -5.49 7.21
CA LEU A 565 3.82 -4.40 6.43
C LEU A 565 3.37 -4.92 5.05
N SER A 566 2.11 -5.37 4.95
CA SER A 566 1.52 -5.89 3.71
C SER A 566 1.03 -4.80 2.77
N THR A 567 0.64 -3.64 3.29
CA THR A 567 0.07 -2.55 2.48
C THR A 567 1.17 -1.65 1.89
N PRO A 568 1.05 -1.21 0.63
CA PRO A 568 2.02 -0.32 -0.02
C PRO A 568 2.33 0.97 0.75
N TRP A 569 1.31 1.58 1.36
CA TRP A 569 1.47 2.86 2.04
C TRP A 569 2.06 2.72 3.44
N ASP A 570 1.88 1.59 4.13
CA ASP A 570 2.57 1.34 5.40
C ASP A 570 4.08 1.21 5.15
N GLN A 571 4.47 0.50 4.08
CA GLN A 571 5.88 0.42 3.66
C GLN A 571 6.46 1.80 3.34
N ALA A 572 5.71 2.62 2.60
CA ALA A 572 6.14 3.97 2.26
C ALA A 572 6.24 4.89 3.49
N THR A 573 5.31 4.76 4.44
CA THR A 573 5.33 5.50 5.71
C THR A 573 6.53 5.09 6.57
N ALA A 574 6.83 3.79 6.69
CA ALA A 574 8.02 3.31 7.39
C ALA A 574 9.32 3.88 6.78
N HIS A 575 9.41 3.94 5.46
CA HIS A 575 10.58 4.50 4.79
C HIS A 575 10.66 6.02 4.95
N CYS A 576 9.54 6.75 4.94
CA CYS A 576 9.53 8.17 5.28
C CYS A 576 10.07 8.40 6.70
N LEU A 577 9.60 7.63 7.69
CA LEU A 577 10.09 7.72 9.07
C LEU A 577 11.57 7.38 9.20
N ARG A 578 12.03 6.33 8.51
CA ARG A 578 13.45 5.94 8.53
C ARG A 578 14.35 7.03 7.96
N VAL A 579 13.96 7.63 6.83
CA VAL A 579 14.70 8.76 6.26
C VAL A 579 14.65 9.97 7.18
N PHE A 580 13.52 10.24 7.83
CA PHE A 580 13.40 11.33 8.79
C PHE A 580 14.37 11.17 9.97
N VAL A 581 14.43 9.97 10.58
CA VAL A 581 15.35 9.67 11.70
C VAL A 581 16.81 9.84 11.26
N ASP A 582 17.12 9.36 10.07
CA ASP A 582 18.47 9.41 9.50
C ASP A 582 18.94 10.85 9.23
N ILE A 583 18.09 11.69 8.62
CA ILE A 583 18.38 13.13 8.45
C ILE A 583 18.50 13.82 9.82
N ALA A 584 17.60 13.51 10.76
CA ALA A 584 17.64 14.07 12.12
C ALA A 584 18.91 13.72 12.90
N SER A 585 19.53 12.58 12.61
CA SER A 585 20.82 12.16 13.19
C SER A 585 22.02 13.01 12.73
N GLY A 586 21.85 13.84 11.68
CA GLY A 586 22.89 14.69 11.12
C GLY A 586 23.91 13.95 10.24
N ARG A 587 23.67 12.68 9.90
CA ARG A 587 24.50 11.87 9.01
C ARG A 587 23.64 11.08 8.02
N PRO A 588 22.94 11.78 7.11
CA PRO A 588 22.05 11.11 6.18
C PRO A 588 22.81 10.08 5.32
N ASP A 589 22.32 8.84 5.27
CA ASP A 589 22.77 7.77 4.40
C ASP A 589 21.98 7.80 3.07
N PRO A 590 22.59 8.24 1.95
CA PRO A 590 21.89 8.28 0.67
C PRO A 590 21.39 6.90 0.18
N SER A 591 21.89 5.80 0.75
CA SER A 591 21.50 4.44 0.36
C SER A 591 20.02 4.12 0.67
N ILE A 592 19.38 4.87 1.57
CA ILE A 592 17.96 4.65 1.93
C ILE A 592 16.99 5.33 0.97
N LEU A 593 17.46 6.28 0.16
CA LEU A 593 16.65 7.06 -0.79
C LEU A 593 15.92 6.18 -1.82
N PRO A 594 16.54 5.18 -2.47
CA PRO A 594 15.84 4.38 -3.48
C PRO A 594 14.61 3.65 -2.92
N SER A 595 14.67 3.12 -1.71
CA SER A 595 13.51 2.48 -1.08
C SER A 595 12.39 3.48 -0.81
N LEU A 596 12.72 4.68 -0.33
CA LEU A 596 11.75 5.78 -0.19
C LEU A 596 11.07 6.10 -1.52
N LEU A 597 11.85 6.31 -2.59
CA LEU A 597 11.34 6.63 -3.92
C LEU A 597 10.45 5.52 -4.47
N ILE A 598 10.86 4.25 -4.37
CA ILE A 598 10.10 3.10 -4.89
C ILE A 598 8.75 2.96 -4.20
N THR A 599 8.74 3.00 -2.86
CA THR A 599 7.51 2.83 -2.07
C THR A 599 6.56 4.03 -2.20
N ALA A 600 7.09 5.25 -2.23
CA ALA A 600 6.32 6.46 -2.50
C ALA A 600 5.70 6.42 -3.90
N ARG A 601 6.49 6.07 -4.94
CA ARG A 601 6.01 5.88 -6.32
C ARG A 601 4.89 4.86 -6.40
N HIS A 602 5.07 3.69 -5.78
CA HIS A 602 4.06 2.65 -5.77
C HIS A 602 2.74 3.14 -5.13
N THR A 603 2.84 3.98 -4.10
CA THR A 603 1.67 4.58 -3.43
C THR A 603 0.95 5.62 -4.29
N VAL A 604 1.67 6.44 -5.06
CA VAL A 604 1.05 7.56 -5.82
C VAL A 604 0.70 7.22 -7.27
N GLN A 605 1.37 6.25 -7.91
CA GLN A 605 1.16 5.95 -9.33
C GLN A 605 -0.22 5.33 -9.63
N ARG A 606 -0.84 4.66 -8.65
CA ARG A 606 -2.21 4.11 -8.73
C ARG A 606 -3.11 4.82 -7.73
N PRO A 607 -3.53 6.08 -7.99
CA PRO A 607 -4.37 6.81 -7.06
C PRO A 607 -5.72 6.12 -6.95
N ASP A 608 -6.04 5.67 -5.74
CA ASP A 608 -7.40 5.26 -5.43
C ASP A 608 -8.23 6.53 -5.37
N ARG A 609 -9.34 6.55 -6.12
CA ARG A 609 -10.26 7.68 -6.18
C ARG A 609 -10.68 8.16 -4.80
N LYS A 610 -10.84 7.27 -3.81
CA LYS A 610 -11.24 7.65 -2.45
C LYS A 610 -10.06 8.05 -1.55
N ARG A 611 -8.80 7.83 -1.95
CA ARG A 611 -7.61 8.04 -1.10
C ARG A 611 -6.57 8.99 -1.72
N ALA A 612 -6.88 9.54 -2.90
CA ALA A 612 -5.98 10.37 -3.71
C ALA A 612 -5.32 11.51 -2.92
N MET A 613 -6.11 12.25 -2.13
CA MET A 613 -5.58 13.32 -1.27
C MET A 613 -4.54 12.82 -0.26
N THR A 614 -4.83 11.73 0.45
CA THR A 614 -3.90 11.19 1.46
C THR A 614 -2.67 10.53 0.84
N GLN A 615 -2.81 9.87 -0.31
CA GLN A 615 -1.69 9.34 -1.09
C GLN A 615 -0.78 10.49 -1.58
N THR A 616 -1.38 11.60 -2.03
CA THR A 616 -0.64 12.79 -2.43
C THR A 616 0.16 13.36 -1.27
N ARG A 617 -0.42 13.46 -0.07
CA ARG A 617 0.30 13.93 1.13
C ARG A 617 1.50 13.05 1.49
N LEU A 618 1.34 11.73 1.41
CA LEU A 618 2.46 10.80 1.59
C LEU A 618 3.55 11.04 0.54
N GLY A 619 3.16 11.17 -0.73
CA GLY A 619 4.10 11.49 -1.81
C GLY A 619 4.86 12.79 -1.58
N LEU A 620 4.18 13.86 -1.14
CA LEU A 620 4.82 15.14 -0.83
C LEU A 620 5.74 15.08 0.40
N ALA A 621 5.40 14.26 1.40
CA ALA A 621 6.31 14.02 2.52
C ALA A 621 7.59 13.31 2.05
N ALA A 622 7.46 12.34 1.13
CA ALA A 622 8.61 11.69 0.51
C ALA A 622 9.42 12.64 -0.39
N VAL A 623 8.78 13.60 -1.06
CA VAL A 623 9.46 14.68 -1.80
C VAL A 623 10.32 15.52 -0.87
N ASP A 624 9.74 16.03 0.24
CA ASP A 624 10.49 16.84 1.21
C ASP A 624 11.69 16.07 1.79
N LEU A 625 11.51 14.79 2.13
CA LEU A 625 12.58 13.94 2.64
C LEU A 625 13.64 13.63 1.56
N ALA A 626 13.23 13.42 0.32
CA ALA A 626 14.15 13.19 -0.79
C ALA A 626 14.97 14.44 -1.11
N ALA A 627 14.43 15.65 -0.92
CA ALA A 627 15.12 16.90 -1.19
C ALA A 627 16.39 17.07 -0.34
N GLU A 628 16.39 16.54 0.88
CA GLU A 628 17.54 16.55 1.80
C GLU A 628 18.66 15.58 1.39
N LEU A 629 18.34 14.56 0.59
CA LEU A 629 19.29 13.54 0.16
C LEU A 629 19.77 13.75 -1.29
N ASP A 630 18.83 14.04 -2.19
CA ASP A 630 19.06 14.25 -3.62
C ASP A 630 17.93 15.16 -4.20
N PRO A 631 18.21 16.47 -4.36
CA PRO A 631 17.26 17.42 -4.94
C PRO A 631 16.74 17.02 -6.32
N ALA A 632 17.56 16.37 -7.15
CA ALA A 632 17.17 16.00 -8.51
C ALA A 632 16.13 14.86 -8.50
N GLN A 633 16.31 13.87 -7.63
CA GLN A 633 15.30 12.81 -7.44
C GLN A 633 14.02 13.33 -6.78
N SER A 634 14.14 14.30 -5.88
CA SER A 634 12.99 15.01 -5.30
C SER A 634 12.14 15.68 -6.38
N ASP A 635 12.75 16.42 -7.31
CA ASP A 635 12.01 17.11 -8.39
C ASP A 635 11.31 16.14 -9.35
N LEU A 636 11.95 15.01 -9.65
CA LEU A 636 11.34 13.94 -10.43
C LEU A 636 10.13 13.34 -9.71
N LEU A 637 10.27 12.99 -8.42
CA LEU A 637 9.18 12.47 -7.61
C LEU A 637 8.03 13.49 -7.50
N TYR A 638 8.35 14.77 -7.31
CA TYR A 638 7.35 15.83 -7.24
C TYR A 638 6.52 15.93 -8.53
N THR A 639 7.17 15.82 -9.68
CA THR A 639 6.52 15.80 -11.00
C THR A 639 5.58 14.59 -11.13
N GLU A 640 5.99 13.42 -10.64
CA GLU A 640 5.16 12.20 -10.64
C GLU A 640 3.94 12.32 -9.71
N VAL A 641 4.12 12.91 -8.52
CA VAL A 641 3.04 13.20 -7.56
C VAL A 641 2.05 14.20 -8.16
N ALA A 642 2.54 15.25 -8.82
CA ALA A 642 1.71 16.23 -9.52
C ALA A 642 0.89 15.59 -10.64
N GLN A 643 1.50 14.70 -11.42
CA GLN A 643 0.80 13.96 -12.47
C GLN A 643 -0.29 13.04 -11.88
N ALA A 644 0.00 12.34 -10.79
CA ALA A 644 -0.97 11.49 -10.10
C ALA A 644 -2.15 12.29 -9.53
N ALA A 645 -1.87 13.43 -8.89
CA ALA A 645 -2.90 14.33 -8.39
C ALA A 645 -3.81 14.85 -9.51
N SER A 646 -3.23 15.23 -10.66
CA SER A 646 -3.98 15.65 -11.85
C SER A 646 -4.90 14.53 -12.37
N ARG A 647 -4.36 13.31 -12.56
CA ARG A 647 -5.15 12.14 -13.02
C ARG A 647 -6.26 11.74 -12.04
N SER A 648 -6.07 11.99 -10.74
CA SER A 648 -7.07 11.67 -9.74
C SER A 648 -8.35 12.50 -9.88
N GLY A 649 -8.29 13.67 -10.54
CA GLY A 649 -9.41 14.61 -10.66
C GLY A 649 -9.94 15.13 -9.32
N ASP A 650 -9.18 14.99 -8.23
CA ASP A 650 -9.56 15.47 -6.90
C ASP A 650 -8.91 16.84 -6.63
N ALA A 651 -9.72 17.87 -6.45
CA ALA A 651 -9.22 19.22 -6.19
C ALA A 651 -8.47 19.32 -4.85
N PHE A 652 -8.73 18.44 -3.86
CA PHE A 652 -7.94 18.41 -2.64
C PHE A 652 -6.51 17.97 -2.90
N ALA A 653 -6.31 16.89 -3.66
CA ALA A 653 -4.98 16.44 -4.07
C ALA A 653 -4.26 17.53 -4.88
N ALA A 654 -4.95 18.17 -5.83
CA ALA A 654 -4.37 19.25 -6.62
C ALA A 654 -3.92 20.46 -5.76
N ARG A 655 -4.73 20.83 -4.77
CA ARG A 655 -4.40 21.91 -3.83
C ARG A 655 -3.15 21.62 -3.00
N GLU A 656 -2.96 20.37 -2.56
CA GLU A 656 -1.76 19.98 -1.80
C GLU A 656 -0.49 20.14 -2.65
N VAL A 657 -0.53 19.74 -3.93
CA VAL A 657 0.59 19.91 -4.87
C VAL A 657 0.88 21.39 -5.11
N LEU A 658 -0.15 22.20 -5.40
CA LEU A 658 0.00 23.63 -5.69
C LEU A 658 0.43 24.47 -4.47
N LYS A 659 0.22 23.98 -3.25
CA LYS A 659 0.72 24.60 -2.02
C LYS A 659 2.16 24.21 -1.69
N HIS A 660 2.72 23.22 -2.38
CA HIS A 660 4.07 22.75 -2.14
C HIS A 660 5.13 23.79 -2.59
N PRO A 661 6.26 23.95 -1.88
CA PRO A 661 7.34 24.83 -2.30
C PRO A 661 7.85 24.56 -3.73
N ASN A 662 7.99 23.29 -4.12
CA ASN A 662 8.47 22.88 -5.46
C ASN A 662 7.49 23.15 -6.62
N LYS A 663 6.36 23.84 -6.41
CA LYS A 663 5.37 24.13 -7.47
C LYS A 663 5.94 24.85 -8.69
N GLU A 664 7.04 25.58 -8.53
CA GLU A 664 7.73 26.27 -9.61
C GLU A 664 8.39 25.30 -10.61
N GLY A 665 8.67 24.07 -10.18
CA GLY A 665 9.19 23.00 -11.04
C GLY A 665 8.13 22.31 -11.91
N LEU A 666 6.85 22.68 -11.79
CA LEU A 666 5.79 22.11 -12.62
C LEU A 666 5.89 22.58 -14.07
N SER A 667 5.64 21.66 -15.01
CA SER A 667 5.41 22.07 -16.40
C SER A 667 4.15 22.93 -16.52
N SER A 668 4.12 23.83 -17.50
CA SER A 668 2.94 24.70 -17.76
C SER A 668 1.64 23.91 -17.91
N ALA A 669 1.70 22.74 -18.58
CA ALA A 669 0.54 21.86 -18.74
C ALA A 669 0.05 21.27 -17.41
N GLN A 670 0.97 20.82 -16.54
CA GLN A 670 0.63 20.28 -15.22
C GLN A 670 0.07 21.38 -14.30
N GLY A 671 0.73 22.53 -14.24
CA GLY A 671 0.28 23.68 -13.46
C GLY A 671 -1.13 24.11 -13.86
N THR A 672 -1.39 24.20 -15.17
CA THR A 672 -2.72 24.54 -15.70
C THR A 672 -3.78 23.50 -15.32
N ALA A 673 -3.49 22.20 -15.51
CA ALA A 673 -4.44 21.14 -15.20
C ALA A 673 -4.82 21.08 -13.71
N LEU A 674 -3.82 21.22 -12.82
CA LEU A 674 -4.05 21.25 -11.37
C LEU A 674 -4.81 22.51 -10.94
N THR A 675 -4.46 23.67 -11.50
CA THR A 675 -5.14 24.94 -11.22
C THR A 675 -6.60 24.87 -11.64
N ALA A 676 -6.90 24.31 -12.82
CA ALA A 676 -8.26 24.12 -13.30
C ALA A 676 -9.12 23.21 -12.39
N LEU A 677 -8.52 22.23 -11.69
CA LEU A 677 -9.24 21.43 -10.69
C LEU A 677 -9.62 22.28 -9.46
N VAL A 678 -8.66 23.03 -8.92
CA VAL A 678 -8.85 23.92 -7.76
C VAL A 678 -9.86 25.02 -8.06
N GLU A 679 -9.79 25.62 -9.24
CA GLU A 679 -10.71 26.67 -9.67
C GLU A 679 -12.14 26.18 -9.86
N ARG A 680 -12.34 25.01 -10.48
CA ARG A 680 -13.67 24.41 -10.64
C ARG A 680 -14.30 24.02 -9.30
N ALA A 681 -13.50 23.67 -8.31
CA ALA A 681 -13.96 23.42 -6.94
C ALA A 681 -14.16 24.71 -6.12
N ALA A 682 -13.88 25.88 -6.71
CA ALA A 682 -13.96 27.22 -6.11
C ALA A 682 -13.11 27.41 -4.84
N PHE A 683 -12.03 26.64 -4.69
CA PHE A 683 -11.19 26.69 -3.51
C PHE A 683 -10.52 28.05 -3.33
N GLY A 684 -10.72 28.66 -2.16
CA GLY A 684 -10.10 29.94 -1.80
C GLY A 684 -10.63 31.16 -2.55
N ARG A 685 -11.78 31.07 -3.24
CA ARG A 685 -12.31 32.20 -4.05
C ARG A 685 -12.89 33.35 -3.22
N GLY A 686 -13.21 33.13 -1.95
CA GLY A 686 -13.83 34.12 -1.07
C GLY A 686 -15.26 34.50 -1.46
N ARG A 687 -15.89 33.78 -2.39
CA ARG A 687 -17.27 33.98 -2.83
C ARG A 687 -17.87 32.72 -3.44
N ILE A 688 -19.18 32.58 -3.28
CA ILE A 688 -20.06 31.67 -4.03
C ILE A 688 -21.03 32.57 -4.81
N GLU A 689 -21.41 32.17 -6.02
CA GLU A 689 -22.38 32.94 -6.82
C GLU A 689 -23.69 33.11 -6.05
N PRO A 690 -24.33 34.31 -6.04
CA PRO A 690 -25.48 34.59 -5.18
C PRO A 690 -26.64 33.59 -5.35
N THR A 691 -26.91 33.14 -6.57
CA THR A 691 -27.96 32.14 -6.83
C THR A 691 -27.64 30.79 -6.20
N LEU A 692 -26.39 30.34 -6.32
CA LEU A 692 -25.91 29.10 -5.71
C LEU A 692 -25.86 29.18 -4.17
N LEU A 693 -25.61 30.37 -3.62
CA LEU A 693 -25.66 30.61 -2.18
C LEU A 693 -27.10 30.60 -1.65
N ALA A 694 -28.05 31.16 -2.40
CA ALA A 694 -29.47 31.07 -2.10
C ALA A 694 -29.94 29.60 -2.12
N ASP A 695 -29.64 28.85 -3.18
CA ASP A 695 -29.97 27.42 -3.27
C ASP A 695 -29.40 26.60 -2.10
N LEU A 696 -28.17 26.93 -1.67
CA LEU A 696 -27.54 26.31 -0.50
C LEU A 696 -28.31 26.62 0.79
N THR A 697 -28.73 27.89 0.95
CA THR A 697 -29.47 28.36 2.13
C THR A 697 -30.83 27.67 2.21
N ASP A 698 -31.61 27.64 1.13
CA ASP A 698 -32.91 26.98 1.06
C ASP A 698 -32.80 25.46 1.35
N SER A 699 -31.72 24.84 0.86
CA SER A 699 -31.43 23.42 1.14
C SER A 699 -31.18 23.17 2.63
N LEU A 700 -30.50 24.10 3.31
CA LEU A 700 -30.20 23.98 4.74
C LEU A 700 -31.41 24.31 5.61
N GLU A 701 -32.28 25.23 5.20
CA GLU A 701 -33.56 25.46 5.85
C GLU A 701 -34.39 24.16 5.86
N THR A 702 -34.56 23.54 4.68
CA THR A 702 -35.26 22.24 4.55
C THR A 702 -34.64 21.15 5.43
N ALA A 703 -33.30 21.01 5.41
CA ALA A 703 -32.62 20.00 6.21
C ALA A 703 -32.68 20.32 7.73
N GLY A 704 -32.70 21.59 8.10
CA GLY A 704 -32.84 22.08 9.47
C GLY A 704 -34.20 21.76 10.06
N GLU A 705 -35.28 22.02 9.31
CA GLU A 705 -36.65 21.66 9.69
C GLU A 705 -36.77 20.14 9.93
N VAL A 706 -36.30 19.32 8.99
CA VAL A 706 -36.33 17.85 9.14
C VAL A 706 -35.50 17.39 10.35
N LEU A 707 -34.35 18.02 10.61
CA LEU A 707 -33.53 17.71 11.77
C LEU A 707 -34.28 18.05 13.06
N GLN A 708 -34.91 19.21 13.14
CA GLN A 708 -35.70 19.63 14.31
C GLN A 708 -36.91 18.72 14.55
N ASP A 709 -37.65 18.38 13.50
CA ASP A 709 -38.80 17.47 13.57
C ASP A 709 -38.38 16.07 14.02
N ALA A 710 -37.28 15.54 13.49
CA ALA A 710 -36.77 14.22 13.84
C ALA A 710 -36.17 14.15 15.26
N LEU A 711 -35.82 15.29 15.86
CA LEU A 711 -35.32 15.38 17.24
C LEU A 711 -36.45 15.56 18.26
N THR A 712 -37.60 16.08 17.84
CA THR A 712 -38.74 16.39 18.73
C THR A 712 -39.85 15.35 18.70
N GLY A 713 -39.97 14.57 17.62
CA GLY A 713 -40.87 13.42 17.49
C GLY A 713 -40.24 12.11 17.97
#